data_AF-A0A1A9HU27-F1
#
_entry.id   AF-A0A1A9HU27-F1
#
_cell.length_a   1.000
_cell.length_b   1.000
_cell.length_c   1.000
_cell.angle_alpha   90.00
_cell.angle_beta   90.00
_cell.angle_gamma   90.00
#
_symmetry.space_group_name_H-M   'P 1'
#
loop_
_entity.id
_entity.type
_entity.pdbx_description
1 polymer ?
#
loop_
_entity_poly.entity_id
_entity_poly.type
_entity_poly.pdbx_seq_one_letter_code
_entity_poly.pdbx_strand_id
1 'polypeptide(L)'
;MVAFGLIALRLWHLAVIEHDQKLEEAYKPQIRRIPQHVERATICDRFGEVLAENQLQYDISVAYGAIRDLPARAWRIDSQGNKELIPVRKCYIRRLAELLAEELYLDKDTIEDGIHAKASVLGSIPYLIAPNVSERTYLRLKMLAKEWPGLHVEAVVRRYYPKGRVAADILGYVGPISLQEYKKITQELSKLRECVRAYEEGENPKLPDGLASIDQVHALLDSMEQSAYNLNTLVGKLGVEALYDSQLRGKIGRKTVLVDRRGNFIQEIEDAIPVTPGEKLQLTIAAELQAYADALLLDYEKTDSFRSPRSLVNRQLLPPLFPWIKGGAIVALDPNTGEVLAMASSPRYCNNDFVGIKVSEDPIAARSLIYQWLEGKEHVAEIYDRKVCLRRERRNFFTDDCYEEELWLTFNHFLDFLLPEASIVKSRLKNQSSVGEAIAIQKSVQNLIDLFGYDEGKCSCSAIFDAVFSYEEGNIPIGEVTSLQQQEWVAACVYKYSHFLEKIKQELHEVFKDLRANYDKILFVDLLRLVVDPSRFQPTLSSSVYSLSLSEFSEFQGHYVVLRAAFSKILESIFNETDFKLWRREHFTQYLVSKRKEEVFKKRRYPTPYVDYLEEQRTSQYQLFREEHLDSFLSYLLDKGSCKEDLRPYYDILALWKEELAKGAHKALPWYEDYLFLYEHLPHVTQDFLPLFKTFREFQELQRPLLGKYPLTIARNFPQTEQDLAASFYPLYGYSYLRSYTFCQATILGSIFKLVSAYSVLSQQFLLGQHEDIAKQFVIIDKNSFGYISSKAHVGFFKDGSPIPVFFRGGCLPGNDFRSRGLIDLIAALEMSSNPYFSLLVGEYLSDPEDLCDAASLFGFGEKTGLGLSGEYAGSVPSDLAYNRSGLYATAIGQHTLVVTPLQTAVMLSSLVNGGVIYIPNLLFGKGKDKQFYKLPPVKKRTVFMPEPVAELLKSGMHNVIWGRHGTARTIREQFSPELLSRVIGKTSTAEALVRVGLDREYGTMKMKDIWFAAVSFTDQELVHPELVVVVYLRLGEFGRDAAPIAVKIIEMWEKIKKERGL
;
A
#
# COMPACT_ATOMS: atom_id res chain seq x y z
N MET A 1 -37.56 37.46 -45.81
CA MET A 1 -37.42 37.20 -47.25
C MET A 1 -36.20 37.91 -47.85
N VAL A 2 -36.09 39.24 -47.78
CA VAL A 2 -34.94 39.98 -48.37
C VAL A 2 -33.58 39.57 -47.78
N ALA A 3 -33.47 39.42 -46.45
CA ALA A 3 -32.24 38.95 -45.81
C ALA A 3 -31.85 37.51 -46.25
N PHE A 4 -32.84 36.61 -46.39
CA PHE A 4 -32.62 35.27 -46.92
C PHE A 4 -32.21 35.29 -48.40
N GLY A 5 -32.75 36.21 -49.20
CA GLY A 5 -32.34 36.45 -50.57
C GLY A 5 -30.90 36.94 -50.69
N LEU A 6 -30.47 37.87 -49.82
CA LEU A 6 -29.09 38.34 -49.75
C LEU A 6 -28.12 37.23 -49.32
N ILE A 7 -28.51 36.40 -48.36
CA ILE A 7 -27.72 35.23 -47.94
C ILE A 7 -27.63 34.20 -49.08
N ALA A 8 -28.74 33.92 -49.77
CA ALA A 8 -28.77 33.00 -50.90
C ALA A 8 -27.92 33.50 -52.08
N LEU A 9 -27.95 34.81 -52.36
CA LEU A 9 -27.17 35.44 -53.41
C LEU A 9 -25.67 35.48 -53.05
N ARG A 10 -25.33 35.70 -51.77
CA ARG A 10 -23.95 35.58 -51.28
C ARG A 10 -23.46 34.14 -51.31
N LEU A 11 -24.31 33.17 -50.98
CA LEU A 11 -24.01 31.74 -51.10
C LEU A 11 -23.78 31.35 -52.54
N TRP A 12 -24.62 31.80 -53.47
CA TRP A 12 -24.43 31.56 -54.90
C TRP A 12 -23.12 32.19 -55.41
N HIS A 13 -22.81 33.42 -54.99
CA HIS A 13 -21.55 34.07 -55.32
C HIS A 13 -20.34 33.27 -54.83
N LEU A 14 -20.36 32.81 -53.56
CA LEU A 14 -19.27 32.00 -53.00
C LEU A 14 -19.19 30.60 -53.63
N ALA A 15 -20.32 29.97 -53.94
CA ALA A 15 -20.38 28.58 -54.39
C ALA A 15 -20.21 28.41 -55.91
N VAL A 16 -20.49 29.44 -56.71
CA VAL A 16 -20.47 29.37 -58.17
C VAL A 16 -19.43 30.33 -58.77
N ILE A 17 -19.41 31.60 -58.36
CA ILE A 17 -18.49 32.60 -58.95
C ILE A 17 -17.08 32.44 -58.37
N GLU A 18 -16.95 32.37 -57.05
CA GLU A 18 -15.66 32.17 -56.39
C GLU A 18 -15.29 30.69 -56.25
N HIS A 19 -16.03 29.76 -56.86
CA HIS A 19 -15.81 28.32 -56.67
C HIS A 19 -14.37 27.91 -56.94
N ASP A 20 -13.86 28.22 -58.13
CA ASP A 20 -12.52 27.80 -58.57
C ASP A 20 -11.43 28.44 -57.71
N GLN A 21 -11.59 29.71 -57.34
CA GLN A 21 -10.65 30.42 -56.47
C GLN A 21 -10.66 29.85 -55.05
N LYS A 22 -11.83 29.51 -54.50
CA LYS A 22 -11.98 28.86 -53.19
C LYS A 22 -11.50 27.41 -53.23
N LEU A 23 -11.65 26.73 -54.36
CA LEU A 23 -11.15 25.39 -54.62
C LEU A 23 -9.62 25.39 -54.64
N GLU A 24 -8.98 26.34 -55.35
CA GLU A 24 -7.53 26.55 -55.33
C GLU A 24 -7.02 26.95 -53.94
N GLU A 25 -7.71 27.84 -53.23
CA GLU A 25 -7.41 28.17 -51.83
C GLU A 25 -7.52 26.95 -50.92
N ALA A 26 -8.49 26.06 -51.16
CA ALA A 26 -8.65 24.81 -50.42
C ALA A 26 -7.62 23.74 -50.81
N TYR A 27 -7.05 23.81 -52.02
CA TYR A 27 -5.93 22.98 -52.47
C TYR A 27 -4.59 23.40 -51.88
N LYS A 28 -4.50 24.60 -51.29
CA LYS A 28 -3.27 25.04 -50.64
C LYS A 28 -2.94 24.11 -49.48
N PRO A 29 -1.65 23.74 -49.33
CA PRO A 29 -1.20 22.97 -48.20
C PRO A 29 -1.56 23.65 -46.88
N GLN A 30 -1.98 22.86 -45.89
CA GLN A 30 -2.30 23.38 -44.57
C GLN A 30 -1.10 23.26 -43.64
N ILE A 31 -0.91 24.27 -42.81
CA ILE A 31 0.11 24.25 -41.76
C ILE A 31 -0.49 23.55 -40.53
N ARG A 32 0.13 22.46 -40.09
CA ARG A 32 -0.28 21.72 -38.90
C ARG A 32 0.87 21.69 -37.89
N ARG A 33 0.59 22.07 -36.65
CA ARG A 33 1.53 21.96 -35.53
C ARG A 33 1.31 20.61 -34.83
N ILE A 34 2.32 19.76 -34.80
CA ILE A 34 2.29 18.45 -34.16
C ILE A 34 3.17 18.51 -32.90
N PRO A 35 2.67 18.06 -31.73
CA PRO A 35 3.49 17.97 -30.54
C PRO A 35 4.60 16.93 -30.77
N GLN A 36 5.83 17.32 -30.47
CA GLN A 36 6.98 16.42 -30.48
C GLN A 36 7.30 16.06 -29.03
N HIS A 37 6.96 14.83 -28.65
CA HIS A 37 7.23 14.33 -27.31
C HIS A 37 8.70 14.00 -27.12
N VAL A 38 9.17 14.12 -25.87
CA VAL A 38 10.50 13.66 -25.48
C VAL A 38 10.36 12.50 -24.53
N GLU A 39 11.32 11.60 -24.62
CA GLU A 39 11.50 10.51 -23.69
C GLU A 39 11.84 11.04 -22.30
N ARG A 40 11.26 10.41 -21.29
CA ARG A 40 11.56 10.71 -19.89
C ARG A 40 13.02 10.37 -19.59
N ALA A 41 13.75 11.23 -18.90
CA ALA A 41 15.15 11.00 -18.61
C ALA A 41 15.40 9.80 -17.68
N THR A 42 16.59 9.22 -17.77
CA THR A 42 17.01 8.11 -16.92
C THR A 42 17.38 8.60 -15.52
N ILE A 43 17.10 7.77 -14.52
CA ILE A 43 17.58 7.96 -13.14
C ILE A 43 18.71 6.96 -12.91
N CYS A 44 19.84 7.46 -12.43
CA CYS A 44 21.01 6.66 -12.10
C CYS A 44 21.37 6.80 -10.62
N ASP A 45 22.10 5.81 -10.10
CA ASP A 45 22.72 5.85 -8.79
C ASP A 45 23.96 6.77 -8.79
N ARG A 46 24.63 6.89 -7.64
CA ARG A 46 25.82 7.75 -7.50
C ARG A 46 27.00 7.35 -8.39
N PHE A 47 27.07 6.11 -8.84
CA PHE A 47 28.13 5.58 -9.68
C PHE A 47 27.74 5.50 -11.17
N GLY A 48 26.51 5.90 -11.51
CA GLY A 48 25.99 5.90 -12.88
C GLY A 48 25.23 4.63 -13.25
N GLU A 49 25.01 3.70 -12.32
CA GLU A 49 24.16 2.53 -12.56
C GLU A 49 22.70 2.93 -12.75
N VAL A 50 22.03 2.33 -13.71
CA VAL A 50 20.65 2.68 -14.05
C VAL A 50 19.69 2.12 -12.99
N LEU A 51 18.86 3.01 -12.44
CA LEU A 51 17.80 2.70 -11.48
C LEU A 51 16.40 2.78 -12.11
N ALA A 52 16.22 3.69 -13.07
CA ALA A 52 15.00 3.80 -13.86
C ALA A 52 15.33 4.27 -15.28
N GLU A 53 14.82 3.54 -16.26
CA GLU A 53 15.03 3.82 -17.68
C GLU A 53 13.76 3.58 -18.47
N ASN A 54 13.91 3.71 -19.78
CA ASN A 54 12.85 3.63 -20.75
C ASN A 54 13.11 2.41 -21.63
N GLN A 55 12.19 1.45 -21.62
CA GLN A 55 12.29 0.24 -22.41
C GLN A 55 11.38 0.34 -23.64
N LEU A 56 11.90 -0.08 -24.79
CA LEU A 56 11.14 -0.17 -26.02
C LEU A 56 10.20 -1.38 -25.96
N GLN A 57 8.92 -1.14 -26.24
CA GLN A 57 7.88 -2.16 -26.36
C GLN A 57 7.12 -1.94 -27.66
N TYR A 58 6.44 -2.98 -28.14
CA TYR A 58 5.78 -2.93 -29.45
C TYR A 58 4.28 -3.10 -29.30
N ASP A 59 3.52 -2.12 -29.79
CA ASP A 59 2.06 -2.11 -29.69
C ASP A 59 1.45 -2.20 -31.10
N ILE A 60 0.35 -2.93 -31.20
CA ILE A 60 -0.44 -3.04 -32.43
C ILE A 60 -1.78 -2.37 -32.19
N SER A 61 -2.12 -1.46 -33.09
CA SER A 61 -3.35 -0.68 -33.01
C SER A 61 -4.00 -0.50 -34.38
N VAL A 62 -5.28 -0.13 -34.38
CA VAL A 62 -6.04 0.11 -35.60
C VAL A 62 -6.70 1.48 -35.54
N ALA A 63 -6.46 2.32 -36.54
CA ALA A 63 -7.13 3.61 -36.72
C ALA A 63 -8.16 3.52 -37.84
N TYR A 64 -9.43 3.78 -37.51
CA TYR A 64 -10.54 3.64 -38.45
C TYR A 64 -10.55 4.71 -39.55
N GLY A 65 -9.83 5.82 -39.37
CA GLY A 65 -9.79 6.96 -40.28
C GLY A 65 -9.35 6.56 -41.69
N ALA A 66 -8.24 5.82 -41.80
CA ALA A 66 -7.75 5.32 -43.08
C ALA A 66 -8.70 4.29 -43.71
N ILE A 67 -9.39 3.49 -42.88
CA ILE A 67 -10.42 2.54 -43.34
C ILE A 67 -11.64 3.30 -43.89
N ARG A 68 -11.94 4.49 -43.36
CA ARG A 68 -13.03 5.36 -43.81
C ARG A 68 -12.82 5.90 -45.22
N ASP A 69 -11.58 5.95 -45.71
CA ASP A 69 -11.29 6.44 -47.06
C ASP A 69 -11.62 5.41 -48.14
N LEU A 70 -11.69 4.12 -47.78
CA LEU A 70 -12.19 3.08 -48.69
C LEU A 70 -13.66 3.37 -49.04
N PRO A 71 -14.12 3.03 -50.26
CA PRO A 71 -15.54 3.18 -50.60
C PRO A 71 -16.39 2.33 -49.66
N ALA A 72 -17.52 2.85 -49.19
CA ALA A 72 -18.42 2.06 -48.33
C ALA A 72 -18.96 0.83 -49.07
N ARG A 73 -19.24 0.98 -50.37
CA ARG A 73 -19.70 -0.06 -51.28
C ARG A 73 -19.06 0.11 -52.65
N ALA A 74 -18.79 -0.97 -53.36
CA ALA A 74 -18.33 -0.94 -54.74
C ALA A 74 -19.03 -2.04 -55.56
N TRP A 75 -19.21 -1.77 -56.85
CA TRP A 75 -19.75 -2.75 -57.79
C TRP A 75 -18.67 -3.75 -58.17
N ARG A 76 -18.95 -5.05 -58.00
CA ARG A 76 -18.12 -6.15 -58.51
C ARG A 76 -18.93 -6.96 -59.50
N ILE A 77 -18.30 -7.36 -60.60
CA ILE A 77 -18.92 -8.25 -61.57
C ILE A 77 -18.56 -9.67 -61.14
N ASP A 78 -19.57 -10.49 -60.87
CA ASP A 78 -19.38 -11.90 -60.51
C ASP A 78 -19.00 -12.73 -61.75
N SER A 79 -18.54 -13.95 -61.55
CA SER A 79 -18.16 -14.94 -62.58
C SER A 79 -19.23 -15.20 -63.65
N GLN A 80 -20.49 -14.84 -63.37
CA GLN A 80 -21.64 -14.93 -64.28
C GLN A 80 -22.02 -13.61 -64.98
N GLY A 81 -21.22 -12.54 -64.82
CA GLY A 81 -21.44 -11.24 -65.49
C GLY A 81 -22.42 -10.28 -64.79
N ASN A 82 -22.98 -10.68 -63.64
CA ASN A 82 -23.91 -9.85 -62.87
C ASN A 82 -23.16 -8.83 -61.99
N LYS A 83 -23.66 -7.58 -61.93
CA LYS A 83 -23.12 -6.51 -61.07
C LYS A 83 -23.69 -6.65 -59.65
N GLU A 84 -22.85 -7.04 -58.70
CA GLU A 84 -23.19 -7.11 -57.28
C GLU A 84 -22.58 -5.93 -56.51
N LEU A 85 -23.33 -5.38 -55.56
CA LEU A 85 -22.88 -4.26 -54.72
C LEU A 85 -22.26 -4.79 -53.42
N ILE A 86 -20.92 -4.80 -53.34
CA ILE A 86 -20.19 -5.39 -52.21
C ILE A 86 -19.85 -4.31 -51.16
N PRO A 87 -20.07 -4.58 -49.85
CA PRO A 87 -19.69 -3.68 -48.77
C PRO A 87 -18.17 -3.74 -48.50
N VAL A 88 -17.39 -3.01 -49.30
CA VAL A 88 -15.91 -3.05 -49.30
C VAL A 88 -15.29 -2.82 -47.91
N ARG A 89 -15.74 -1.81 -47.15
CA ARG A 89 -15.20 -1.54 -45.81
C ARG A 89 -15.42 -2.70 -44.84
N LYS A 90 -16.61 -3.29 -44.84
CA LYS A 90 -16.95 -4.40 -43.95
C LYS A 90 -16.12 -5.65 -44.30
N CYS A 91 -16.01 -5.95 -45.59
CA CYS A 91 -15.15 -7.05 -46.06
C CYS A 91 -13.66 -6.81 -45.76
N TYR A 92 -13.22 -5.55 -45.78
CA TYR A 92 -11.85 -5.20 -45.41
C TYR A 92 -11.58 -5.43 -43.91
N ILE A 93 -12.43 -4.89 -43.04
CA ILE A 93 -12.28 -5.04 -41.58
C ILE A 93 -12.29 -6.51 -41.19
N ARG A 94 -13.18 -7.32 -41.77
CA ARG A 94 -13.23 -8.77 -41.53
C ARG A 94 -11.91 -9.47 -41.88
N ARG A 95 -11.31 -9.15 -43.04
CA ARG A 95 -10.02 -9.72 -43.45
C ARG A 95 -8.85 -9.22 -42.59
N LEU A 96 -8.89 -7.95 -42.17
CA LEU A 96 -7.90 -7.40 -41.25
C LEU A 96 -7.99 -8.10 -39.88
N ALA A 97 -9.20 -8.34 -39.38
CA ALA A 97 -9.43 -9.08 -38.16
C ALA A 97 -8.97 -10.53 -38.26
N GLU A 98 -9.18 -11.21 -39.39
CA GLU A 98 -8.64 -12.56 -39.67
C GLU A 98 -7.11 -12.57 -39.57
N LEU A 99 -6.44 -11.64 -40.25
CA LEU A 99 -4.98 -11.53 -40.22
C LEU A 99 -4.45 -11.26 -38.80
N LEU A 100 -5.07 -10.34 -38.06
CA LEU A 100 -4.66 -10.02 -36.71
C LEU A 100 -4.94 -11.17 -35.74
N ALA A 101 -6.06 -11.87 -35.90
CA ALA A 101 -6.38 -13.05 -35.09
C ALA A 101 -5.35 -14.17 -35.26
N GLU A 102 -4.90 -14.43 -36.49
CA GLU A 102 -3.87 -15.43 -36.77
C GLU A 102 -2.49 -15.06 -36.21
N GLU A 103 -2.06 -13.80 -36.35
CA GLU A 103 -0.73 -13.37 -35.88
C GLU A 103 -0.65 -13.11 -34.37
N LEU A 104 -1.79 -12.81 -33.72
CA LEU A 104 -1.86 -12.47 -32.30
C LEU A 104 -2.50 -13.55 -31.44
N TYR A 105 -3.03 -14.62 -32.04
CA TYR A 105 -3.75 -15.68 -31.35
C TYR A 105 -4.94 -15.15 -30.52
N LEU A 106 -5.64 -14.15 -31.08
CA LEU A 106 -6.80 -13.49 -30.46
C LEU A 106 -8.09 -13.87 -31.19
N ASP A 107 -9.23 -13.72 -30.50
CA ASP A 107 -10.54 -13.93 -31.12
C ASP A 107 -10.84 -12.88 -32.20
N LYS A 108 -11.23 -13.36 -33.37
CA LYS A 108 -11.49 -12.53 -34.55
C LYS A 108 -12.70 -11.63 -34.36
N ASP A 109 -13.80 -12.15 -33.82
CA ASP A 109 -15.05 -11.40 -33.68
C ASP A 109 -14.84 -10.23 -32.70
N THR A 110 -14.07 -10.45 -31.64
CA THR A 110 -13.65 -9.43 -30.68
C THR A 110 -12.82 -8.32 -31.33
N ILE A 111 -11.88 -8.66 -32.23
CA ILE A 111 -11.09 -7.66 -32.98
C ILE A 111 -11.98 -6.88 -33.93
N GLU A 112 -12.82 -7.56 -34.72
CA GLU A 112 -13.73 -6.94 -35.69
C GLU A 112 -14.68 -5.94 -35.00
N ASP A 113 -15.23 -6.30 -33.83
CA ASP A 113 -16.07 -5.41 -33.02
C ASP A 113 -15.31 -4.25 -32.41
N GLY A 114 -14.10 -4.50 -31.90
CA GLY A 114 -13.19 -3.46 -31.41
C GLY A 114 -12.95 -2.40 -32.48
N ILE A 115 -12.73 -2.81 -33.73
CA ILE A 115 -12.54 -1.89 -34.86
C ILE A 115 -13.85 -1.16 -35.19
N HIS A 116 -14.96 -1.88 -35.29
CA HIS A 116 -16.22 -1.29 -35.72
C HIS A 116 -16.83 -0.32 -34.71
N ALA A 117 -16.53 -0.45 -33.42
CA ALA A 117 -17.04 0.46 -32.41
C ALA A 117 -15.97 1.32 -31.77
N LYS A 118 -14.94 0.76 -31.14
CA LYS A 118 -13.99 1.58 -30.38
C LYS A 118 -13.12 2.40 -31.32
N ALA A 119 -12.54 1.78 -32.35
CA ALA A 119 -11.73 2.50 -33.33
C ALA A 119 -12.56 3.48 -34.19
N SER A 120 -13.83 3.18 -34.47
CA SER A 120 -14.68 4.04 -35.32
C SER A 120 -15.15 5.32 -34.64
N VAL A 121 -15.29 5.31 -33.32
CA VAL A 121 -15.78 6.47 -32.53
C VAL A 121 -14.81 7.61 -32.55
N LEU A 122 -13.52 7.30 -32.42
CA LEU A 122 -12.43 8.25 -32.60
C LEU A 122 -11.59 7.77 -33.77
N GLY A 123 -12.15 7.81 -34.99
CA GLY A 123 -11.51 7.26 -36.19
C GLY A 123 -10.09 7.77 -36.44
N SER A 124 -9.74 8.95 -35.97
CA SER A 124 -8.39 9.51 -36.08
C SER A 124 -7.40 9.02 -35.01
N ILE A 125 -7.86 8.33 -33.96
CA ILE A 125 -7.05 7.85 -32.85
C ILE A 125 -6.89 6.33 -32.97
N PRO A 126 -5.65 5.80 -32.97
CA PRO A 126 -5.43 4.37 -33.02
C PRO A 126 -5.98 3.68 -31.76
N TYR A 127 -6.77 2.63 -31.95
CA TYR A 127 -7.27 1.77 -30.88
C TYR A 127 -6.31 0.60 -30.66
N LEU A 128 -5.79 0.45 -29.44
CA LEU A 128 -4.86 -0.62 -29.07
C LEU A 128 -5.57 -1.99 -29.16
N ILE A 129 -5.02 -2.89 -29.98
CA ILE A 129 -5.49 -4.27 -30.13
C ILE A 129 -4.66 -5.20 -29.25
N ALA A 130 -3.34 -5.14 -29.38
CA ALA A 130 -2.42 -5.97 -28.61
C ALA A 130 -1.22 -5.14 -28.13
N PRO A 131 -1.00 -5.08 -26.81
CA PRO A 131 0.20 -4.49 -26.23
C PRO A 131 1.41 -5.44 -26.27
N ASN A 132 2.61 -4.88 -26.23
CA ASN A 132 3.89 -5.56 -25.94
C ASN A 132 4.12 -6.87 -26.72
N VAL A 133 3.88 -6.86 -28.03
CA VAL A 133 4.12 -8.03 -28.87
C VAL A 133 5.60 -8.32 -29.06
N SER A 134 5.92 -9.58 -29.39
CA SER A 134 7.29 -9.97 -29.71
C SER A 134 7.86 -9.13 -30.86
N GLU A 135 9.16 -8.86 -30.82
CA GLU A 135 9.85 -8.13 -31.89
C GLU A 135 9.64 -8.78 -33.27
N ARG A 136 9.60 -10.12 -33.31
CA ARG A 136 9.32 -10.89 -34.52
C ARG A 136 7.93 -10.57 -35.09
N THR A 137 6.90 -10.56 -34.24
CA THR A 137 5.52 -10.24 -34.63
C THR A 137 5.42 -8.78 -35.08
N TYR A 138 6.05 -7.86 -34.34
CA TYR A 138 6.14 -6.44 -34.70
C TYR A 138 6.75 -6.23 -36.08
N LEU A 139 7.91 -6.81 -36.37
CA LEU A 139 8.59 -6.66 -37.66
C LEU A 139 7.73 -7.22 -38.81
N ARG A 140 7.09 -8.37 -38.60
CA ARG A 140 6.19 -8.99 -39.59
C ARG A 140 5.01 -8.09 -39.92
N LEU A 141 4.27 -7.64 -38.90
CA LEU A 141 3.11 -6.78 -39.09
C LEU A 141 3.51 -5.40 -39.63
N LYS A 142 4.68 -4.88 -39.27
CA LYS A 142 5.21 -3.62 -39.81
C LYS A 142 5.49 -3.69 -41.32
N MET A 143 5.94 -4.85 -41.83
CA MET A 143 6.08 -5.05 -43.27
C MET A 143 4.72 -5.08 -43.97
N LEU A 144 3.75 -5.79 -43.39
CA LEU A 144 2.40 -5.93 -43.94
C LEU A 144 1.59 -4.64 -43.84
N ALA A 145 1.81 -3.79 -42.83
CA ALA A 145 1.04 -2.57 -42.58
C ALA A 145 0.95 -1.62 -43.79
N LYS A 146 1.93 -1.66 -44.70
CA LYS A 146 1.88 -0.89 -45.96
C LYS A 146 0.69 -1.27 -46.86
N GLU A 147 0.29 -2.54 -46.83
CA GLU A 147 -0.81 -3.08 -47.63
C GLU A 147 -2.16 -3.07 -46.89
N TRP A 148 -2.14 -2.72 -45.59
CA TRP A 148 -3.32 -2.70 -44.72
C TRP A 148 -3.63 -1.28 -44.20
N PRO A 149 -4.43 -0.49 -44.95
CA PRO A 149 -4.86 0.84 -44.51
C PRO A 149 -5.51 0.84 -43.12
N GLY A 150 -4.93 1.60 -42.18
CA GLY A 150 -5.42 1.73 -40.82
C GLY A 150 -4.80 0.77 -39.81
N LEU A 151 -3.94 -0.16 -40.24
CA LEU A 151 -3.09 -0.93 -39.31
C LEU A 151 -1.90 -0.08 -38.87
N HIS A 152 -1.79 0.17 -37.57
CA HIS A 152 -0.71 0.92 -36.94
C HIS A 152 0.12 -0.01 -36.07
N VAL A 153 1.42 -0.07 -36.37
CA VAL A 153 2.39 -0.90 -35.66
C VAL A 153 3.45 0.04 -35.11
N GLU A 154 3.36 0.31 -33.81
CA GLU A 154 4.11 1.38 -33.16
C GLU A 154 5.13 0.80 -32.18
N ALA A 155 6.33 1.38 -32.16
CA ALA A 155 7.31 1.13 -31.12
C ALA A 155 7.12 2.20 -30.04
N VAL A 156 6.64 1.79 -28.88
CA VAL A 156 6.28 2.64 -27.75
C VAL A 156 7.32 2.47 -26.65
N VAL A 157 7.74 3.57 -26.07
CA VAL A 157 8.71 3.56 -24.97
C VAL A 157 7.95 3.63 -23.65
N ARG A 158 8.18 2.68 -22.75
CA ARG A 158 7.57 2.63 -21.42
C ARG A 158 8.63 2.68 -20.32
N ARG A 159 8.25 3.21 -19.16
CA ARG A 159 9.15 3.28 -18.00
C ARG A 159 9.43 1.87 -17.48
N TYR A 160 10.69 1.58 -17.13
CA TYR A 160 11.13 0.31 -16.61
C TYR A 160 12.16 0.50 -15.48
N TYR A 161 12.03 -0.32 -14.44
CA TYR A 161 12.90 -0.30 -13.26
C TYR A 161 13.75 -1.58 -13.22
N PRO A 162 15.00 -1.55 -13.72
CA PRO A 162 15.82 -2.75 -13.92
C PRO A 162 16.24 -3.44 -12.62
N LYS A 163 16.34 -2.71 -11.50
CA LYS A 163 16.70 -3.27 -10.19
C LYS A 163 15.49 -3.83 -9.42
N GLY A 164 14.31 -3.89 -10.05
CA GLY A 164 13.10 -4.49 -9.47
C GLY A 164 12.62 -3.77 -8.21
N ARG A 165 12.73 -4.44 -7.05
CA ARG A 165 12.24 -3.95 -5.74
C ARG A 165 13.25 -3.07 -5.00
N VAL A 166 14.51 -3.03 -5.45
CA VAL A 166 15.56 -2.24 -4.79
C VAL A 166 15.26 -0.75 -4.94
N ALA A 167 15.31 -0.02 -3.82
CA ALA A 167 15.00 1.41 -3.76
C ALA A 167 13.59 1.80 -4.25
N ALA A 168 12.62 0.88 -4.27
CA ALA A 168 11.31 1.12 -4.85
C ALA A 168 10.58 2.30 -4.18
N ASP A 169 10.63 2.39 -2.86
CA ASP A 169 10.06 3.47 -2.04
C ASP A 169 10.76 4.83 -2.23
N ILE A 170 12.06 4.83 -2.53
CA ILE A 170 12.82 6.04 -2.86
C ILE A 170 12.47 6.52 -4.27
N LEU A 171 12.55 5.63 -5.26
CA LEU A 171 12.33 5.97 -6.67
C LEU A 171 10.87 6.37 -6.91
N GLY A 172 9.94 5.59 -6.34
CA GLY A 172 8.53 5.64 -6.68
C GLY A 172 8.25 5.22 -8.12
N TYR A 173 6.98 5.30 -8.51
CA TYR A 173 6.51 4.83 -9.81
C TYR A 173 5.88 5.96 -10.63
N VAL A 174 5.74 5.70 -11.93
CA VAL A 174 4.95 6.54 -12.85
C VAL A 174 3.60 5.90 -13.12
N GLY A 175 2.58 6.74 -13.29
CA GLY A 175 1.23 6.28 -13.65
C GLY A 175 0.50 7.32 -14.49
N PRO A 176 -0.65 6.97 -15.09
CA PRO A 176 -1.43 7.93 -15.87
C PRO A 176 -1.87 9.12 -15.00
N ILE A 177 -1.96 10.31 -15.60
CA ILE A 177 -2.52 11.49 -14.92
C ILE A 177 -3.94 11.18 -14.40
N SER A 178 -4.25 11.63 -13.18
CA SER A 178 -5.58 11.40 -12.64
C SER A 178 -6.60 12.27 -13.39
N LEU A 179 -7.83 11.77 -13.54
CA LEU A 179 -8.88 12.51 -14.27
C LEU A 179 -9.25 13.83 -13.58
N GLN A 180 -9.13 13.90 -12.25
CA GLN A 180 -9.36 15.12 -11.47
C GLN A 180 -8.26 16.16 -11.71
N GLU A 181 -7.00 15.74 -11.68
CA GLU A 181 -5.83 16.58 -11.95
C GLU A 181 -5.86 17.11 -13.39
N TYR A 182 -6.14 16.25 -14.36
CA TYR A 182 -6.31 16.65 -15.76
C TYR A 182 -7.42 17.70 -15.93
N LYS A 183 -8.57 17.52 -15.27
CA LYS A 183 -9.68 18.49 -15.30
C LYS A 183 -9.24 19.83 -14.70
N LYS A 184 -8.54 19.82 -13.56
CA LYS A 184 -8.04 21.04 -12.91
C LYS A 184 -7.12 21.83 -13.83
N ILE A 185 -6.13 21.15 -14.43
CA ILE A 185 -5.17 21.77 -15.36
C ILE A 185 -5.87 22.32 -16.60
N THR A 186 -6.83 21.56 -17.16
CA THR A 186 -7.58 22.01 -18.34
C THR A 186 -8.43 23.24 -18.03
N GLN A 187 -9.04 23.32 -16.84
CA GLN A 187 -9.80 24.49 -16.39
C GLN A 187 -8.90 25.71 -16.16
N GLU A 188 -7.71 25.52 -15.61
CA GLU A 188 -6.72 26.60 -15.46
C GLU A 188 -6.26 27.11 -16.82
N LEU A 189 -5.92 26.22 -17.77
CA LEU A 189 -5.58 26.58 -19.15
C LEU A 189 -6.71 27.35 -19.84
N SER A 190 -7.97 26.94 -19.68
CA SER A 190 -9.08 27.66 -20.28
C SER A 190 -9.24 29.07 -19.71
N LYS A 191 -9.06 29.25 -18.40
CA LYS A 191 -9.13 30.57 -17.74
C LYS A 191 -8.01 31.50 -18.23
N LEU A 192 -6.79 30.97 -18.36
CA LEU A 192 -5.65 31.75 -18.87
C LEU A 192 -5.85 32.16 -20.32
N ARG A 193 -6.35 31.25 -21.18
CA ARG A 193 -6.69 31.56 -22.58
C ARG A 193 -7.80 32.61 -22.70
N GLU A 194 -8.82 32.52 -21.86
CA GLU A 194 -9.91 33.49 -21.82
C GLU A 194 -9.42 34.87 -21.36
N CYS A 195 -8.54 34.91 -20.36
CA CYS A 195 -7.91 36.16 -19.91
C CYS A 195 -7.08 36.82 -21.02
N VAL A 196 -6.24 36.05 -21.73
CA VAL A 196 -5.45 36.56 -22.86
C VAL A 196 -6.36 37.06 -23.97
N ARG A 197 -7.36 36.26 -24.35
CA ARG A 197 -8.32 36.62 -25.40
C ARG A 197 -9.09 37.90 -25.07
N ALA A 198 -9.60 38.03 -23.86
CA ALA A 198 -10.34 39.21 -23.42
C ALA A 198 -9.47 40.47 -23.50
N TYR A 199 -8.19 40.36 -23.11
CA TYR A 199 -7.23 41.45 -23.25
C TYR A 199 -6.96 41.81 -24.72
N GLU A 200 -6.77 40.81 -25.61
CA GLU A 200 -6.59 41.02 -27.06
C GLU A 200 -7.83 41.64 -27.73
N GLU A 201 -9.03 41.33 -27.23
CA GLU A 201 -10.30 41.92 -27.66
C GLU A 201 -10.52 43.34 -27.10
N GLY A 202 -9.58 43.86 -26.29
CA GLY A 202 -9.62 45.21 -25.72
C GLY A 202 -10.42 45.33 -24.42
N GLU A 203 -10.82 44.21 -23.82
CA GLU A 203 -11.43 44.17 -22.49
C GLU A 203 -10.34 44.25 -21.41
N ASN A 204 -10.75 44.57 -20.16
CA ASN A 204 -9.83 44.65 -19.02
C ASN A 204 -10.11 43.47 -18.06
N PRO A 205 -9.61 42.26 -18.36
CA PRO A 205 -9.95 41.05 -17.63
C PRO A 205 -9.35 41.06 -16.23
N LYS A 206 -10.04 40.43 -15.28
CA LYS A 206 -9.52 40.21 -13.93
C LYS A 206 -8.37 39.20 -13.99
N LEU A 207 -7.16 39.63 -13.67
CA LEU A 207 -5.99 38.77 -13.64
C LEU A 207 -6.14 37.65 -12.58
N PRO A 208 -5.63 36.43 -12.84
CA PRO A 208 -5.59 35.37 -11.85
C PRO A 208 -4.82 35.78 -10.58
N ASP A 209 -5.22 35.24 -9.43
CA ASP A 209 -4.62 35.57 -8.13
C ASP A 209 -3.10 35.33 -8.16
N GLY A 210 -2.32 36.37 -7.81
CA GLY A 210 -0.86 36.33 -7.77
C GLY A 210 -0.13 36.78 -9.05
N LEU A 211 -0.83 37.14 -10.13
CA LEU A 211 -0.25 37.70 -11.34
C LEU A 211 -0.54 39.20 -11.47
N ALA A 212 0.48 39.98 -11.75
CA ALA A 212 0.41 41.45 -11.77
C ALA A 212 0.33 42.05 -13.19
N SER A 213 0.64 41.27 -14.24
CA SER A 213 0.60 41.74 -15.62
C SER A 213 0.11 40.67 -16.59
N ILE A 214 -0.40 41.10 -17.75
CA ILE A 214 -0.82 40.19 -18.83
C ILE A 214 0.37 39.42 -19.41
N ASP A 215 1.57 40.01 -19.44
CA ASP A 215 2.78 39.32 -19.90
C ASP A 215 3.12 38.12 -19.01
N GLN A 216 2.87 38.23 -17.69
CA GLN A 216 3.01 37.08 -16.78
C GLN A 216 1.94 36.02 -17.05
N VAL A 217 0.73 36.41 -17.44
CA VAL A 217 -0.34 35.48 -17.87
C VAL A 217 0.06 34.77 -19.16
N HIS A 218 0.61 35.47 -20.15
CA HIS A 218 1.15 34.89 -21.38
C HIS A 218 2.28 33.90 -21.09
N ALA A 219 3.26 34.30 -20.28
CA ALA A 219 4.37 33.44 -19.90
C ALA A 219 3.90 32.18 -19.14
N LEU A 220 2.92 32.34 -18.24
CA LEU A 220 2.33 31.20 -17.52
C LEU A 220 1.56 30.29 -18.48
N LEU A 221 0.73 30.84 -19.36
CA LEU A 221 -0.03 30.10 -20.37
C LEU A 221 0.93 29.29 -21.26
N ASP A 222 1.97 29.92 -21.80
CA ASP A 222 2.98 29.27 -22.61
C ASP A 222 3.70 28.16 -21.84
N SER A 223 4.04 28.39 -20.57
CA SER A 223 4.70 27.38 -19.73
C SER A 223 3.80 26.15 -19.45
N MET A 224 2.51 26.37 -19.18
CA MET A 224 1.53 25.31 -18.94
C MET A 224 1.18 24.57 -20.23
N GLU A 225 1.14 25.27 -21.37
CA GLU A 225 0.94 24.65 -22.68
C GLU A 225 2.14 23.81 -23.14
N GLN A 226 3.37 24.22 -22.83
CA GLN A 226 4.58 23.41 -23.05
C GLN A 226 4.64 22.18 -22.14
N SER A 227 3.99 22.28 -20.97
CA SER A 227 3.82 21.20 -20.01
C SER A 227 2.52 20.41 -20.23
N ALA A 228 1.76 20.70 -21.29
CA ALA A 228 0.40 20.22 -21.45
C ALA A 228 0.33 18.69 -21.39
N TYR A 229 -0.47 18.22 -20.44
CA TYR A 229 -0.68 16.80 -20.20
C TYR A 229 -1.67 16.26 -21.22
N ASN A 230 -1.36 15.12 -21.82
CA ASN A 230 -2.37 14.27 -22.43
C ASN A 230 -2.95 13.36 -21.34
N LEU A 231 -4.20 12.90 -21.50
CA LEU A 231 -4.82 11.94 -20.58
C LEU A 231 -4.02 10.63 -20.42
N ASN A 232 -3.15 10.32 -21.40
CA ASN A 232 -2.29 9.15 -21.40
C ASN A 232 -0.83 9.47 -21.00
N THR A 233 -0.52 10.72 -20.64
CA THR A 233 0.83 11.09 -20.18
C THR A 233 1.12 10.40 -18.85
N LEU A 234 2.27 9.73 -18.78
CA LEU A 234 2.81 9.17 -17.54
C LEU A 234 3.39 10.29 -16.68
N VAL A 235 2.94 10.35 -15.44
CA VAL A 235 3.34 11.33 -14.43
C VAL A 235 3.89 10.56 -13.23
N GLY A 236 5.00 11.03 -12.66
CA GLY A 236 5.50 10.48 -11.39
C GLY A 236 4.47 10.60 -10.28
N LYS A 237 4.18 9.48 -9.59
CA LYS A 237 3.15 9.41 -8.54
C LYS A 237 3.71 9.44 -7.13
N LEU A 238 4.86 8.83 -6.92
CA LEU A 238 5.57 8.79 -5.64
C LEU A 238 7.07 8.98 -5.85
N GLY A 239 7.80 9.16 -4.75
CA GLY A 239 9.26 9.10 -4.74
C GLY A 239 9.96 10.21 -5.55
N VAL A 240 11.19 9.90 -5.98
CA VAL A 240 11.99 10.73 -6.89
C VAL A 240 11.27 10.99 -8.22
N GLU A 241 10.51 10.02 -8.73
CA GLU A 241 9.74 10.17 -9.96
C GLU A 241 8.71 11.30 -9.86
N ALA A 242 8.02 11.44 -8.72
CA ALA A 242 7.08 12.53 -8.46
C ALA A 242 7.78 13.85 -8.15
N LEU A 243 8.81 13.81 -7.28
CA LEU A 243 9.53 15.01 -6.85
C LEU A 243 10.19 15.75 -8.02
N TYR A 244 10.75 15.00 -8.97
CA TYR A 244 11.45 15.55 -10.14
C TYR A 244 10.71 15.33 -11.46
N ASP A 245 9.39 15.13 -11.42
CA ASP A 245 8.59 14.80 -12.61
C ASP A 245 8.76 15.81 -13.76
N SER A 246 8.76 17.10 -13.45
CA SER A 246 8.92 18.17 -14.44
C SER A 246 10.31 18.17 -15.10
N GLN A 247 11.36 17.84 -14.33
CA GLN A 247 12.74 17.78 -14.80
C GLN A 247 12.99 16.52 -15.63
N LEU A 248 12.45 15.38 -15.17
CA LEU A 248 12.57 14.09 -15.85
C LEU A 248 11.79 14.05 -17.17
N ARG A 249 10.59 14.65 -17.22
CA ARG A 249 9.76 14.64 -18.43
C ARG A 249 10.32 15.53 -19.55
N GLY A 250 11.01 16.61 -19.19
CA GLY A 250 11.38 17.65 -20.15
C GLY A 250 10.17 18.45 -20.65
N LYS A 251 10.39 19.25 -21.70
CA LYS A 251 9.34 20.09 -22.32
C LYS A 251 9.01 19.59 -23.72
N ILE A 252 7.72 19.50 -24.00
CA ILE A 252 7.19 19.07 -25.29
C ILE A 252 7.46 20.17 -26.33
N GLY A 253 8.08 19.80 -27.43
CA GLY A 253 8.32 20.69 -28.57
C GLY A 253 7.11 20.71 -29.52
N ARG A 254 7.14 21.61 -30.50
CA ARG A 254 6.12 21.66 -31.54
C ARG A 254 6.82 21.69 -32.90
N LYS A 255 6.52 20.70 -33.73
CA LYS A 255 6.99 20.63 -35.11
C LYS A 255 5.88 21.13 -36.02
N THR A 256 6.21 22.10 -36.87
CA THR A 256 5.27 22.64 -37.85
C THR A 256 5.45 21.89 -39.16
N VAL A 257 4.41 21.18 -39.60
CA VAL A 257 4.42 20.42 -40.86
C VAL A 257 3.39 20.97 -41.82
N LEU A 258 3.77 21.06 -43.08
CA LEU A 258 2.90 21.30 -44.20
C LEU A 258 2.24 19.96 -44.56
N VAL A 259 0.92 19.89 -44.49
CA VAL A 259 0.14 18.70 -44.85
C VAL A 259 -0.71 18.96 -46.10
N ASP A 260 -0.90 17.92 -46.90
CA ASP A 260 -1.84 17.96 -48.02
C ASP A 260 -3.29 17.99 -47.51
N ARG A 261 -4.26 18.15 -48.43
CA ARG A 261 -5.69 18.13 -48.09
C ARG A 261 -6.18 16.82 -47.45
N ARG A 262 -5.42 15.74 -47.58
CA ARG A 262 -5.70 14.41 -46.99
C ARG A 262 -5.01 14.24 -45.63
N GLY A 263 -4.21 15.21 -45.19
CA GLY A 263 -3.44 15.17 -43.96
C GLY A 263 -2.09 14.45 -44.09
N ASN A 264 -1.68 14.05 -45.30
CA ASN A 264 -0.38 13.46 -45.54
C ASN A 264 0.71 14.52 -45.39
N PHE A 265 1.84 14.12 -44.81
CA PHE A 265 3.01 14.97 -44.68
C PHE A 265 3.57 15.35 -46.07
N ILE A 266 3.74 16.65 -46.33
CA ILE A 266 4.44 17.16 -47.52
C ILE A 266 5.86 17.56 -47.12
N GLN A 267 5.99 18.48 -46.17
CA GLN A 267 7.27 19.08 -45.80
C GLN A 267 7.22 19.60 -44.36
N GLU A 268 8.37 19.63 -43.69
CA GLU A 268 8.55 20.31 -42.41
C GLU A 268 8.95 21.78 -42.62
N ILE A 269 8.32 22.69 -41.86
CA ILE A 269 8.62 24.12 -41.88
C ILE A 269 9.58 24.42 -40.72
N GLU A 270 10.54 25.33 -40.94
CA GLU A 270 11.56 25.71 -39.95
C GLU A 270 11.03 26.48 -38.72
N ASP A 271 9.71 26.73 -38.64
CA ASP A 271 9.04 27.33 -37.46
C ASP A 271 8.72 26.25 -36.40
N ALA A 272 9.76 25.61 -35.87
CA ALA A 272 9.65 24.56 -34.85
C ALA A 272 10.10 25.08 -33.47
N ILE A 273 9.26 24.88 -32.46
CA ILE A 273 9.69 25.04 -31.06
C ILE A 273 10.46 23.77 -30.70
N PRO A 274 11.78 23.85 -30.45
CA PRO A 274 12.58 22.68 -30.20
C PRO A 274 12.13 21.97 -28.92
N VAL A 275 12.23 20.65 -28.93
CA VAL A 275 12.04 19.85 -27.73
C VAL A 275 13.13 20.15 -26.71
N THR A 276 12.78 20.19 -25.42
CA THR A 276 13.80 20.19 -24.36
C THR A 276 13.80 18.81 -23.71
N PRO A 277 14.86 18.01 -23.88
CA PRO A 277 14.92 16.69 -23.25
C PRO A 277 14.91 16.81 -21.73
N GLY A 278 14.40 15.77 -21.08
CA GLY A 278 14.48 15.67 -19.63
C GLY A 278 15.93 15.64 -19.16
N GLU A 279 16.17 16.10 -17.93
CA GLU A 279 17.48 16.08 -17.31
C GLU A 279 17.74 14.70 -16.69
N LYS A 280 18.87 14.06 -17.03
CA LYS A 280 19.32 12.85 -16.33
C LYS A 280 19.60 13.18 -14.88
N LEU A 281 19.05 12.38 -13.97
CA LEU A 281 19.25 12.53 -12.53
C LEU A 281 20.26 11.51 -12.04
N GLN A 282 21.26 11.99 -11.31
CA GLN A 282 22.20 11.15 -10.58
C GLN A 282 21.87 11.26 -9.09
N LEU A 283 21.48 10.14 -8.48
CA LEU A 283 21.14 10.09 -7.07
C LEU A 283 22.39 9.95 -6.20
N THR A 284 22.29 10.31 -4.92
CA THR A 284 23.34 10.05 -3.91
C THR A 284 23.37 8.60 -3.46
N ILE A 285 22.28 7.85 -3.70
CA ILE A 285 22.13 6.45 -3.35
C ILE A 285 23.18 5.61 -4.07
N ALA A 286 23.82 4.70 -3.34
CA ALA A 286 24.64 3.63 -3.88
C ALA A 286 23.76 2.38 -4.06
N ALA A 287 23.55 1.94 -5.30
CA ALA A 287 22.64 0.82 -5.59
C ALA A 287 23.06 -0.48 -4.88
N GLU A 288 24.37 -0.74 -4.82
CA GLU A 288 24.94 -1.90 -4.12
C GLU A 288 24.72 -1.84 -2.59
N LEU A 289 24.95 -0.68 -1.98
CA LEU A 289 24.75 -0.50 -0.53
C LEU A 289 23.26 -0.60 -0.17
N GLN A 290 22.39 -0.03 -1.01
CA GLN A 290 20.94 -0.11 -0.86
C GLN A 290 20.45 -1.56 -0.96
N ALA A 291 20.88 -2.30 -1.98
CA ALA A 291 20.51 -3.70 -2.14
C ALA A 291 21.00 -4.55 -0.96
N TYR A 292 22.20 -4.27 -0.45
CA TYR A 292 22.73 -4.93 0.73
C TYR A 292 21.91 -4.61 1.99
N ALA A 293 21.51 -3.35 2.18
CA ALA A 293 20.64 -2.93 3.27
C ALA A 293 19.27 -3.60 3.22
N ASP A 294 18.63 -3.66 2.06
CA ASP A 294 17.38 -4.41 1.85
C ASP A 294 17.56 -5.88 2.25
N ALA A 295 18.68 -6.49 1.85
CA ALA A 295 18.93 -7.89 2.10
C ALA A 295 19.18 -8.20 3.59
N LEU A 296 19.81 -7.28 4.33
CA LEU A 296 19.95 -7.39 5.79
C LEU A 296 18.60 -7.30 6.51
N LEU A 297 17.66 -6.48 6.03
CA LEU A 297 16.30 -6.43 6.57
C LEU A 297 15.54 -7.74 6.33
N LEU A 298 15.70 -8.35 5.14
CA LEU A 298 15.12 -9.67 4.86
C LEU A 298 15.73 -10.78 5.71
N ASP A 299 17.03 -10.71 6.01
CA ASP A 299 17.66 -11.66 6.93
C ASP A 299 17.16 -11.46 8.37
N TYR A 300 16.84 -10.24 8.79
CA TYR A 300 16.21 -10.01 10.09
C TYR A 300 14.82 -10.64 10.18
N GLU A 301 14.00 -10.55 9.12
CA GLU A 301 12.68 -11.19 9.07
C GLU A 301 12.78 -12.69 9.36
N LYS A 302 13.86 -13.39 8.94
CA LYS A 302 14.06 -14.83 9.18
C LYS A 302 14.23 -15.20 10.63
N THR A 303 14.75 -14.29 11.45
CA THR A 303 15.01 -14.58 12.85
C THR A 303 13.71 -15.07 13.45
N ASP A 304 13.69 -16.38 13.79
CA ASP A 304 12.50 -17.11 14.22
C ASP A 304 11.69 -16.19 15.10
N SER A 305 10.40 -16.07 14.80
CA SER A 305 9.43 -15.41 15.64
C SER A 305 9.67 -15.89 17.08
N PHE A 306 10.33 -15.04 17.89
CA PHE A 306 10.36 -15.14 19.34
C PHE A 306 11.04 -16.36 19.99
N ARG A 307 12.39 -16.39 20.02
CA ARG A 307 13.15 -17.18 21.02
C ARG A 307 14.33 -16.39 21.62
N SER A 308 14.12 -15.73 22.75
CA SER A 308 15.23 -15.29 23.60
C SER A 308 15.90 -16.49 24.31
N PRO A 309 17.23 -16.48 24.53
CA PRO A 309 17.91 -17.46 25.38
C PRO A 309 17.41 -17.51 26.84
N ARG A 310 16.71 -16.47 27.31
CA ARG A 310 16.05 -16.43 28.63
C ARG A 310 14.65 -17.07 28.62
N SER A 311 13.98 -17.12 27.47
CA SER A 311 12.64 -17.70 27.28
C SER A 311 12.64 -19.24 27.26
N LEU A 312 13.79 -19.86 27.00
CA LEU A 312 13.98 -21.31 27.12
C LEU A 312 13.83 -21.83 28.57
N VAL A 313 14.02 -20.97 29.58
CA VAL A 313 14.06 -21.38 30.99
C VAL A 313 12.66 -21.61 31.58
N ASN A 314 11.65 -20.86 31.14
CA ASN A 314 10.32 -20.86 31.77
C ASN A 314 9.20 -21.56 30.97
N ARG A 315 9.49 -22.13 29.78
CA ARG A 315 8.49 -22.78 28.90
C ARG A 315 7.19 -21.98 28.66
N GLN A 316 7.23 -20.65 28.77
CA GLN A 316 6.10 -19.79 28.40
C GLN A 316 6.29 -19.39 26.94
N LEU A 317 5.45 -19.95 26.07
CA LEU A 317 5.36 -19.58 24.65
C LEU A 317 5.04 -18.08 24.55
N LEU A 318 5.77 -17.34 23.72
CA LEU A 318 5.31 -15.99 23.32
C LEU A 318 4.07 -16.16 22.42
N PRO A 319 3.07 -15.27 22.52
CA PRO A 319 1.75 -15.50 21.94
C PRO A 319 1.76 -15.44 20.41
N PRO A 320 0.86 -16.17 19.71
CA PRO A 320 0.79 -16.24 18.25
C PRO A 320 0.28 -14.97 17.55
N LEU A 321 0.02 -13.88 18.28
CA LEU A 321 -0.67 -12.67 17.80
C LEU A 321 0.21 -11.67 17.02
N PHE A 322 1.35 -12.10 16.47
CA PHE A 322 2.25 -11.16 15.79
C PHE A 322 1.87 -10.99 14.32
N PRO A 323 2.07 -9.78 13.74
CA PRO A 323 1.83 -9.56 12.32
C PRO A 323 2.75 -10.46 11.48
N TRP A 324 2.23 -10.94 10.35
CA TRP A 324 2.93 -11.83 9.42
C TRP A 324 4.29 -11.29 8.94
N ILE A 325 4.40 -9.97 8.82
CA ILE A 325 5.62 -9.22 8.46
C ILE A 325 5.95 -8.29 9.62
N LYS A 326 7.21 -8.28 10.09
CA LYS A 326 7.65 -7.39 11.18
C LYS A 326 7.88 -5.97 10.65
N GLY A 327 8.70 -5.86 9.61
CA GLY A 327 9.12 -4.60 9.02
C GLY A 327 10.31 -3.94 9.74
N GLY A 328 10.90 -2.96 9.07
CA GLY A 328 12.08 -2.25 9.57
C GLY A 328 12.65 -1.28 8.56
N ALA A 329 13.67 -0.53 8.98
CA ALA A 329 14.35 0.46 8.17
C ALA A 329 15.85 0.53 8.46
N ILE A 330 16.62 0.88 7.44
CA ILE A 330 18.05 1.21 7.56
C ILE A 330 18.28 2.53 6.82
N VAL A 331 18.88 3.50 7.49
CA VAL A 331 19.30 4.78 6.90
C VAL A 331 20.80 4.89 7.03
N ALA A 332 21.50 5.18 5.92
CA ALA A 332 22.91 5.49 5.89
C ALA A 332 23.12 6.86 5.22
N LEU A 333 23.70 7.82 5.93
CA LEU A 333 24.00 9.16 5.39
C LEU A 333 25.42 9.61 5.68
N ASP A 334 25.93 10.47 4.80
CA ASP A 334 27.15 11.23 5.06
C ASP A 334 26.84 12.42 6.01
N PRO A 335 27.44 12.46 7.22
CA PRO A 335 27.17 13.50 8.21
C PRO A 335 27.67 14.89 7.81
N ASN A 336 28.61 15.00 6.87
CA ASN A 336 29.23 16.28 6.48
C ASN A 336 28.50 16.95 5.32
N THR A 337 27.67 16.21 4.58
CA THR A 337 26.99 16.70 3.38
C THR A 337 25.48 16.52 3.43
N GLY A 338 24.97 15.60 4.25
CA GLY A 338 23.55 15.21 4.22
C GLY A 338 23.20 14.31 3.02
N GLU A 339 24.18 13.81 2.26
CA GLU A 339 23.94 12.86 1.19
C GLU A 339 23.41 11.53 1.74
N VAL A 340 22.24 11.09 1.26
CA VAL A 340 21.67 9.79 1.64
C VAL A 340 22.27 8.71 0.75
N LEU A 341 23.01 7.77 1.33
CA LEU A 341 23.71 6.71 0.60
C LEU A 341 22.89 5.44 0.48
N ALA A 342 22.10 5.13 1.51
CA ALA A 342 21.10 4.08 1.49
C ALA A 342 19.94 4.47 2.42
N MET A 343 18.72 4.11 2.04
CA MET A 343 17.49 4.34 2.79
C MET A 343 16.54 3.16 2.51
N ALA A 344 16.80 2.02 3.15
CA ALA A 344 16.07 0.78 2.94
C ALA A 344 14.88 0.66 3.88
N SER A 345 13.79 0.08 3.38
CA SER A 345 12.56 -0.20 4.13
C SER A 345 12.06 -1.60 3.79
N SER A 346 11.60 -2.33 4.80
CA SER A 346 10.93 -3.63 4.67
C SER A 346 9.52 -3.53 5.25
N PRO A 347 8.48 -4.03 4.56
CA PRO A 347 8.53 -4.79 3.30
C PRO A 347 8.77 -3.90 2.07
N ARG A 348 9.25 -4.53 0.98
CA ARG A 348 9.48 -3.88 -0.33
C ARG A 348 8.32 -4.12 -1.29
N TYR A 349 8.18 -3.27 -2.30
CA TYR A 349 7.20 -3.41 -3.39
C TYR A 349 7.87 -3.25 -4.76
N CYS A 350 7.16 -3.54 -5.85
CA CYS A 350 7.67 -3.47 -7.22
C CYS A 350 7.09 -2.28 -7.99
N ASN A 351 7.94 -1.37 -8.49
CA ASN A 351 7.49 -0.21 -9.26
C ASN A 351 6.96 -0.58 -10.65
N ASN A 352 7.46 -1.68 -11.25
CA ASN A 352 7.05 -2.11 -12.60
C ASN A 352 5.56 -2.48 -12.67
N ASP A 353 4.98 -2.97 -11.57
CA ASP A 353 3.58 -3.42 -11.50
C ASP A 353 2.59 -2.26 -11.76
N PHE A 354 2.98 -1.02 -11.43
CA PHE A 354 2.15 0.17 -11.64
C PHE A 354 2.19 0.72 -13.06
N VAL A 355 3.28 0.49 -13.80
CA VAL A 355 3.46 1.07 -15.14
C VAL A 355 2.63 0.32 -16.19
N GLY A 356 2.53 -1.01 -16.06
CA GLY A 356 2.03 -1.92 -17.09
C GLY A 356 0.56 -2.29 -17.03
N ILE A 357 -0.27 -1.70 -16.14
CA ILE A 357 -1.63 -2.21 -15.86
C ILE A 357 -2.50 -2.39 -17.11
N LYS A 358 -2.53 -1.38 -17.98
CA LYS A 358 -3.35 -1.39 -19.21
C LYS A 358 -2.80 -2.33 -20.30
N VAL A 359 -1.61 -2.85 -20.08
CA VAL A 359 -0.73 -3.51 -21.06
C VAL A 359 -0.48 -4.97 -20.64
N SER A 360 -0.90 -5.34 -19.42
CA SER A 360 -0.78 -6.70 -18.88
C SER A 360 -1.63 -7.69 -19.67
N GLU A 361 -1.08 -8.87 -19.95
CA GLU A 361 -1.80 -9.99 -20.55
C GLU A 361 -2.94 -10.48 -19.64
N ASP A 362 -2.73 -10.45 -18.32
CA ASP A 362 -3.77 -10.65 -17.31
C ASP A 362 -4.00 -9.34 -16.52
N PRO A 363 -5.06 -8.57 -16.84
CA PRO A 363 -5.37 -7.34 -16.12
C PRO A 363 -5.92 -7.58 -14.71
N ILE A 364 -6.46 -8.77 -14.42
CA ILE A 364 -7.04 -9.09 -13.10
C ILE A 364 -5.92 -9.40 -12.12
N ALA A 365 -4.97 -10.25 -12.51
CA ALA A 365 -3.77 -10.51 -11.71
C ALA A 365 -2.96 -9.23 -11.45
N ALA A 366 -2.75 -8.40 -12.48
CA ALA A 366 -2.05 -7.12 -12.34
C ALA A 366 -2.76 -6.17 -11.36
N ARG A 367 -4.10 -6.13 -11.39
CA ARG A 367 -4.90 -5.32 -10.46
C ARG A 367 -4.78 -5.84 -9.02
N SER A 368 -4.81 -7.16 -8.84
CA SER A 368 -4.68 -7.78 -7.51
C SER A 368 -3.31 -7.49 -6.87
N LEU A 369 -2.22 -7.52 -7.65
CA LEU A 369 -0.88 -7.10 -7.17
C LEU A 369 -0.87 -5.63 -6.70
N ILE A 370 -1.57 -4.74 -7.41
CA ILE A 370 -1.66 -3.34 -6.99
C ILE A 370 -2.47 -3.18 -5.71
N TYR A 371 -3.54 -3.97 -5.56
CA TYR A 371 -4.29 -3.99 -4.32
C TYR A 371 -3.43 -4.44 -3.14
N GLN A 372 -2.56 -5.43 -3.34
CA GLN A 372 -1.56 -5.82 -2.34
C GLN A 372 -0.69 -4.64 -1.91
N TRP A 373 -0.17 -3.86 -2.86
CA TRP A 373 0.67 -2.69 -2.54
C TRP A 373 -0.10 -1.56 -1.85
N LEU A 374 -1.37 -1.35 -2.22
CA LEU A 374 -2.23 -0.31 -1.64
C LEU A 374 -2.80 -0.69 -0.27
N GLU A 375 -2.88 -1.99 0.05
CA GLU A 375 -3.39 -2.53 1.32
C GLU A 375 -4.83 -2.07 1.63
N GLY A 376 -5.65 -1.93 0.58
CA GLY A 376 -7.05 -1.54 0.69
C GLY A 376 -7.97 -2.67 1.14
N LYS A 377 -9.26 -2.34 1.37
CA LYS A 377 -10.29 -3.35 1.70
C LYS A 377 -10.43 -4.41 0.60
N GLU A 378 -10.14 -4.06 -0.63
CA GLU A 378 -10.16 -4.96 -1.78
C GLU A 378 -9.13 -6.09 -1.64
N HIS A 379 -7.91 -5.79 -1.19
CA HIS A 379 -6.88 -6.80 -0.97
C HIS A 379 -7.24 -7.73 0.20
N VAL A 380 -7.72 -7.15 1.31
CA VAL A 380 -8.16 -7.92 2.48
C VAL A 380 -9.32 -8.85 2.10
N ALA A 381 -10.24 -8.39 1.25
CA ALA A 381 -11.33 -9.20 0.71
C ALA A 381 -10.80 -10.38 -0.12
N GLU A 382 -9.84 -10.13 -1.02
CA GLU A 382 -9.24 -11.19 -1.85
C GLU A 382 -8.53 -12.25 -1.00
N ILE A 383 -7.86 -11.86 0.10
CA ILE A 383 -7.24 -12.81 1.03
C ILE A 383 -8.29 -13.61 1.80
N TYR A 384 -9.32 -12.93 2.34
CA TYR A 384 -10.38 -13.58 3.11
C TYR A 384 -11.16 -14.59 2.26
N ASP A 385 -11.47 -14.22 1.02
CA ASP A 385 -12.15 -15.08 0.03
C ASP A 385 -11.21 -16.16 -0.56
N ARG A 386 -9.95 -16.25 -0.10
CA ARG A 386 -8.91 -17.17 -0.60
C ARG A 386 -8.65 -17.04 -2.11
N LYS A 387 -8.90 -15.88 -2.71
CA LYS A 387 -8.52 -15.57 -4.10
C LYS A 387 -7.02 -15.34 -4.20
N VAL A 388 -6.40 -14.82 -3.14
CA VAL A 388 -4.95 -14.66 -3.01
C VAL A 388 -4.49 -15.06 -1.61
N CYS A 389 -3.20 -15.38 -1.48
CA CYS A 389 -2.56 -15.68 -0.21
C CYS A 389 -1.84 -14.45 0.38
N LEU A 390 -1.53 -14.50 1.67
CA LEU A 390 -0.58 -13.57 2.28
C LEU A 390 0.83 -13.89 1.77
N ARG A 391 1.54 -12.90 1.23
CA ARG A 391 2.90 -13.07 0.71
C ARG A 391 3.89 -12.26 1.52
N ARG A 392 5.03 -12.87 1.85
CA ARG A 392 6.20 -12.14 2.37
C ARG A 392 7.46 -12.58 1.67
N GLU A 393 8.37 -11.63 1.49
CA GLU A 393 9.65 -11.91 0.87
C GLU A 393 10.62 -12.53 1.88
N ARG A 394 11.32 -13.58 1.45
CA ARG A 394 12.38 -14.26 2.19
C ARG A 394 13.62 -14.31 1.31
N ARG A 395 14.79 -14.42 1.93
CA ARG A 395 16.06 -14.65 1.23
C ARG A 395 16.52 -16.08 1.50
N ASN A 396 17.10 -16.79 0.55
CA ASN A 396 17.77 -18.05 0.87
C ASN A 396 19.19 -17.75 1.37
N PHE A 397 19.60 -18.36 2.48
CA PHE A 397 20.95 -18.14 3.02
C PHE A 397 22.06 -18.74 2.14
N PHE A 398 21.76 -19.84 1.44
CA PHE A 398 22.77 -20.57 0.66
C PHE A 398 22.89 -20.07 -0.78
N THR A 399 21.76 -19.74 -1.41
CA THR A 399 21.76 -19.29 -2.82
C THR A 399 21.72 -17.78 -2.98
N ASP A 400 21.49 -17.05 -1.90
CA ASP A 400 21.27 -15.59 -1.88
C ASP A 400 19.99 -15.10 -2.58
N ASP A 401 19.24 -16.01 -3.21
CA ASP A 401 18.04 -15.68 -3.95
C ASP A 401 16.89 -15.29 -3.03
N CYS A 402 16.13 -14.27 -3.45
CA CYS A 402 14.87 -13.94 -2.80
C CYS A 402 13.74 -14.83 -3.33
N TYR A 403 12.88 -15.34 -2.44
CA TYR A 403 11.68 -16.09 -2.77
C TYR A 403 10.49 -15.56 -1.97
N GLU A 404 9.28 -15.83 -2.45
CA GLU A 404 8.05 -15.45 -1.74
C GLU A 404 7.55 -16.63 -0.91
N GLU A 405 7.36 -16.38 0.39
CA GLU A 405 6.66 -17.30 1.28
C GLU A 405 5.19 -16.95 1.29
N GLU A 406 4.36 -17.95 0.98
CA GLU A 406 2.91 -17.81 0.86
C GLU A 406 2.20 -18.44 2.06
N LEU A 407 1.17 -17.77 2.57
CA LEU A 407 0.29 -18.27 3.62
C LEU A 407 -1.17 -18.10 3.19
N TRP A 408 -1.86 -19.22 2.97
CA TRP A 408 -3.28 -19.25 2.71
C TRP A 408 -4.07 -19.02 3.99
N LEU A 409 -5.08 -18.13 3.94
CA LEU A 409 -5.92 -17.84 5.10
C LEU A 409 -6.98 -18.92 5.28
N THR A 410 -6.62 -19.98 6.01
CA THR A 410 -7.59 -20.97 6.53
C THR A 410 -8.30 -20.39 7.75
N PHE A 411 -9.42 -20.98 8.16
CA PHE A 411 -10.10 -20.56 9.39
C PHE A 411 -9.19 -20.67 10.62
N ASN A 412 -8.32 -21.69 10.66
CA ASN A 412 -7.35 -21.84 11.73
C ASN A 412 -6.31 -20.72 11.73
N HIS A 413 -5.73 -20.38 10.57
CA HIS A 413 -4.80 -19.26 10.47
C HIS A 413 -5.46 -17.92 10.82
N PHE A 414 -6.71 -17.71 10.39
CA PHE A 414 -7.51 -16.55 10.79
C PHE A 414 -7.61 -16.47 12.33
N LEU A 415 -7.99 -17.55 13.01
CA LEU A 415 -8.03 -17.59 14.47
C LEU A 415 -6.66 -17.40 15.12
N ASP A 416 -5.58 -17.87 14.50
CA ASP A 416 -4.21 -17.70 15.01
C ASP A 416 -3.77 -16.23 15.00
N PHE A 417 -4.23 -15.43 14.01
CA PHE A 417 -4.03 -13.98 14.00
C PHE A 417 -4.86 -13.23 15.04
N LEU A 418 -6.07 -13.71 15.35
CA LEU A 418 -7.00 -13.01 16.25
C LEU A 418 -6.78 -13.34 17.73
N LEU A 419 -6.42 -14.59 18.05
CA LEU A 419 -6.44 -15.16 19.39
C LEU A 419 -5.17 -15.96 19.74
N PRO A 420 -4.67 -15.85 20.99
CA PRO A 420 -3.53 -16.62 21.44
C PRO A 420 -3.85 -18.12 21.56
N GLU A 421 -2.83 -18.99 21.54
CA GLU A 421 -3.04 -20.45 21.70
C GLU A 421 -3.73 -20.82 23.02
N ALA A 422 -3.47 -20.04 24.08
CA ALA A 422 -4.09 -20.24 25.38
C ALA A 422 -5.56 -19.77 25.46
N SER A 423 -6.10 -19.13 24.41
CA SER A 423 -7.45 -18.57 24.43
C SER A 423 -8.52 -19.67 24.50
N ILE A 424 -9.43 -19.55 25.46
CA ILE A 424 -10.55 -20.47 25.64
C ILE A 424 -11.53 -20.33 24.46
N VAL A 425 -11.74 -19.11 23.94
CA VAL A 425 -12.57 -18.85 22.77
C VAL A 425 -12.04 -19.62 21.56
N LYS A 426 -10.73 -19.56 21.32
CA LYS A 426 -10.06 -20.28 20.22
C LYS A 426 -10.19 -21.78 20.34
N SER A 427 -9.93 -22.34 21.53
CA SER A 427 -10.00 -23.79 21.75
C SER A 427 -11.43 -24.33 21.60
N ARG A 428 -12.44 -23.57 22.02
CA ARG A 428 -13.86 -23.91 21.81
C ARG A 428 -14.23 -23.91 20.33
N LEU A 429 -13.84 -22.87 19.59
CA LEU A 429 -14.10 -22.78 18.14
C LEU A 429 -13.41 -23.90 17.34
N LYS A 430 -12.20 -24.32 17.72
CA LYS A 430 -11.46 -25.39 17.03
C LYS A 430 -11.99 -26.80 17.34
N ASN A 431 -12.36 -27.08 18.60
CA ASN A 431 -12.56 -28.48 19.04
C ASN A 431 -14.02 -28.86 19.33
N GLN A 432 -14.92 -27.89 19.52
CA GLN A 432 -16.24 -28.14 20.11
C GLN A 432 -17.33 -27.27 19.48
N SER A 433 -17.22 -26.98 18.18
CA SER A 433 -18.23 -26.18 17.48
C SER A 433 -18.52 -26.77 16.11
N SER A 434 -19.72 -27.34 16.01
CA SER A 434 -20.33 -27.71 14.73
C SER A 434 -21.23 -26.59 14.18
N VAL A 435 -21.55 -26.64 12.89
CA VAL A 435 -22.48 -25.69 12.24
C VAL A 435 -23.85 -25.70 12.93
N GLY A 436 -24.37 -26.89 13.29
CA GLY A 436 -25.65 -27.02 13.98
C GLY A 436 -25.66 -26.40 15.38
N GLU A 437 -24.60 -26.62 16.17
CA GLU A 437 -24.42 -25.98 17.47
C GLU A 437 -24.31 -24.46 17.32
N ALA A 438 -23.56 -23.98 16.32
CA ALA A 438 -23.41 -22.54 16.07
C ALA A 438 -24.77 -21.87 15.79
N ILE A 439 -25.64 -22.52 15.00
CA ILE A 439 -27.00 -22.04 14.74
C ILE A 439 -27.86 -22.04 16.01
N ALA A 440 -27.79 -23.12 16.79
CA ALA A 440 -28.55 -23.23 18.04
C ALA A 440 -28.15 -22.14 19.05
N ILE A 441 -26.86 -21.91 19.23
CA ILE A 441 -26.31 -20.87 20.11
C ILE A 441 -26.76 -19.48 19.64
N GLN A 442 -26.62 -19.18 18.35
CA GLN A 442 -27.07 -17.91 17.78
C GLN A 442 -28.57 -17.68 18.00
N LYS A 443 -29.40 -18.73 17.86
CA LYS A 443 -30.85 -18.62 18.10
C LYS A 443 -31.17 -18.36 19.57
N SER A 444 -30.54 -19.06 20.52
CA SER A 444 -30.75 -18.82 21.95
C SER A 444 -30.27 -17.43 22.37
N VAL A 445 -29.16 -16.93 21.80
CA VAL A 445 -28.68 -15.56 22.04
C VAL A 445 -29.57 -14.51 21.39
N GLN A 446 -30.11 -14.75 20.18
CA GLN A 446 -31.07 -13.85 19.56
C GLN A 446 -32.35 -13.74 20.42
N ASN A 447 -32.89 -14.88 20.86
CA ASN A 447 -34.02 -14.89 21.80
C ASN A 447 -33.71 -14.11 23.09
N LEU A 448 -32.47 -14.18 23.58
CA LEU A 448 -32.05 -13.41 24.76
C LEU A 448 -32.11 -11.91 24.49
N ILE A 449 -31.49 -11.43 23.42
CA ILE A 449 -31.37 -9.98 23.16
C ILE A 449 -32.70 -9.36 22.72
N ASP A 450 -33.58 -10.14 22.07
CA ASP A 450 -34.94 -9.71 21.69
C ASP A 450 -35.80 -9.37 22.91
N LEU A 451 -35.67 -10.13 24.01
CA LEU A 451 -36.41 -9.86 25.26
C LEU A 451 -36.11 -8.47 25.84
N PHE A 452 -34.94 -7.92 25.54
CA PHE A 452 -34.51 -6.60 26.02
C PHE A 452 -34.73 -5.48 25.00
N GLY A 453 -35.23 -5.77 23.79
CA GLY A 453 -35.45 -4.78 22.74
C GLY A 453 -34.14 -4.26 22.13
N TYR A 454 -33.15 -5.15 21.92
CA TYR A 454 -31.87 -4.81 21.30
C TYR A 454 -32.04 -4.19 19.90
N ASP A 455 -32.86 -4.80 19.05
CA ASP A 455 -33.14 -4.29 17.69
C ASP A 455 -33.85 -2.93 17.67
N GLU A 456 -34.53 -2.58 18.78
CA GLU A 456 -35.16 -1.27 18.98
C GLU A 456 -34.17 -0.21 19.52
N GLY A 457 -32.89 -0.57 19.71
CA GLY A 457 -31.83 0.31 20.19
C GLY A 457 -31.95 0.69 21.68
N LYS A 458 -32.78 -0.01 22.46
CA LYS A 458 -33.08 0.35 23.86
C LYS A 458 -31.92 0.10 24.82
N CYS A 459 -31.11 -0.92 24.58
CA CYS A 459 -29.97 -1.27 25.42
C CYS A 459 -28.84 -1.92 24.61
N SER A 460 -27.61 -1.80 25.09
CA SER A 460 -26.45 -2.47 24.48
C SER A 460 -26.39 -3.96 24.86
N CYS A 461 -25.85 -4.79 23.97
CA CYS A 461 -25.65 -6.22 24.23
C CYS A 461 -24.75 -6.47 25.46
N SER A 462 -23.73 -5.63 25.65
CA SER A 462 -22.88 -5.64 26.85
C SER A 462 -23.67 -5.55 28.15
N ALA A 463 -24.64 -4.63 28.23
CA ALA A 463 -25.48 -4.44 29.41
C ALA A 463 -26.42 -5.62 29.65
N ILE A 464 -26.95 -6.21 28.58
CA ILE A 464 -27.79 -7.43 28.65
C ILE A 464 -26.97 -8.58 29.24
N PHE A 465 -25.77 -8.84 28.70
CA PHE A 465 -24.91 -9.92 29.18
C PHE A 465 -24.44 -9.70 30.62
N ASP A 466 -24.10 -8.47 31.02
CA ASP A 466 -23.69 -8.16 32.39
C ASP A 466 -24.83 -8.33 33.40
N ALA A 467 -26.08 -8.06 33.00
CA ALA A 467 -27.25 -8.26 33.84
C ALA A 467 -27.68 -9.72 33.93
N VAL A 468 -27.59 -10.46 32.81
CA VAL A 468 -28.01 -11.87 32.75
C VAL A 468 -26.93 -12.77 33.35
N PHE A 469 -25.66 -12.61 32.97
CA PHE A 469 -24.53 -13.39 33.49
C PHE A 469 -23.76 -12.54 34.50
N SER A 470 -24.26 -12.51 35.73
CA SER A 470 -23.79 -11.60 36.76
C SER A 470 -22.48 -12.03 37.41
N TYR A 471 -21.83 -11.08 38.10
CA TYR A 471 -20.64 -11.34 38.90
C TYR A 471 -20.90 -12.31 40.06
N GLU A 472 -22.09 -12.29 40.63
CA GLU A 472 -22.51 -13.19 41.72
C GLU A 472 -22.50 -14.67 41.29
N GLU A 473 -22.73 -14.93 40.00
CA GLU A 473 -22.66 -16.26 39.39
C GLU A 473 -21.23 -16.65 38.97
N GLY A 474 -20.21 -15.85 39.33
CA GLY A 474 -18.80 -16.10 39.03
C GLY A 474 -18.35 -15.63 37.63
N ASN A 475 -19.16 -14.84 36.93
CA ASN A 475 -18.80 -14.24 35.64
C ASN A 475 -18.01 -12.94 35.81
N ILE A 476 -17.25 -12.56 34.78
CA ILE A 476 -16.52 -11.28 34.77
C ILE A 476 -17.28 -10.31 33.84
N PRO A 477 -17.88 -9.23 34.38
CA PRO A 477 -18.63 -8.28 33.59
C PRO A 477 -17.72 -7.45 32.66
N ILE A 478 -18.31 -6.89 31.61
CA ILE A 478 -17.62 -5.98 30.67
C ILE A 478 -17.46 -4.60 31.30
N GLY A 479 -18.50 -4.11 31.99
CA GLY A 479 -18.46 -2.84 32.72
C GLY A 479 -18.53 -1.61 31.82
N GLU A 480 -19.33 -1.64 30.74
CA GLU A 480 -19.58 -0.44 29.94
C GLU A 480 -20.41 0.60 30.72
N VAL A 481 -20.10 1.89 30.54
CA VAL A 481 -20.87 2.98 31.13
C VAL A 481 -22.24 3.05 30.45
N THR A 482 -23.30 2.79 31.22
CA THR A 482 -24.70 2.81 30.76
C THR A 482 -25.46 3.97 31.38
N SER A 483 -26.48 4.47 30.67
CA SER A 483 -27.35 5.52 31.22
C SER A 483 -28.30 4.98 32.29
N LEU A 484 -28.79 5.85 33.17
CA LEU A 484 -29.74 5.47 34.23
C LEU A 484 -31.04 4.88 33.66
N GLN A 485 -31.55 5.43 32.56
CA GLN A 485 -32.71 4.90 31.83
C GLN A 485 -32.46 3.47 31.31
N GLN A 486 -31.25 3.19 30.80
CA GLN A 486 -30.89 1.84 30.35
C GLN A 486 -30.79 0.87 31.52
N GLN A 487 -30.25 1.30 32.66
CA GLN A 487 -30.17 0.46 33.86
C GLN A 487 -31.56 0.11 34.40
N GLU A 488 -32.46 1.09 34.49
CA GLU A 488 -33.85 0.87 34.89
C GLU A 488 -34.59 -0.07 33.93
N TRP A 489 -34.40 0.12 32.61
CA TRP A 489 -34.97 -0.75 31.59
C TRP A 489 -34.48 -2.19 31.70
N VAL A 490 -33.17 -2.39 31.80
CA VAL A 490 -32.57 -3.72 31.93
C VAL A 490 -33.05 -4.41 33.20
N ALA A 491 -33.10 -3.71 34.34
CA ALA A 491 -33.61 -4.25 35.60
C ALA A 491 -35.10 -4.66 35.48
N ALA A 492 -35.92 -3.83 34.83
CA ALA A 492 -37.33 -4.13 34.58
C ALA A 492 -37.51 -5.37 33.69
N CYS A 493 -36.69 -5.52 32.65
CA CYS A 493 -36.71 -6.70 31.76
C CYS A 493 -36.26 -7.97 32.48
N VAL A 494 -35.20 -7.91 33.30
CA VAL A 494 -34.74 -9.07 34.11
C VAL A 494 -35.85 -9.54 35.04
N TYR A 495 -36.54 -8.62 35.71
CA TYR A 495 -37.68 -8.96 36.57
C TYR A 495 -38.86 -9.56 35.78
N LYS A 496 -39.21 -8.96 34.65
CA LYS A 496 -40.35 -9.37 33.82
C LYS A 496 -40.17 -10.75 33.18
N TYR A 497 -38.95 -11.10 32.77
CA TYR A 497 -38.67 -12.30 31.98
C TYR A 497 -37.84 -13.37 32.73
N SER A 498 -37.74 -13.29 34.06
CA SER A 498 -36.89 -14.17 34.90
C SER A 498 -36.97 -15.67 34.54
N HIS A 499 -38.17 -16.23 34.44
CA HIS A 499 -38.38 -17.65 34.09
C HIS A 499 -37.87 -18.00 32.68
N PHE A 500 -38.02 -17.09 31.70
CA PHE A 500 -37.49 -17.31 30.35
C PHE A 500 -35.96 -17.20 30.32
N LEU A 501 -35.40 -16.29 31.10
CA LEU A 501 -33.95 -16.12 31.24
C LEU A 501 -33.30 -17.35 31.87
N GLU A 502 -33.90 -17.97 32.88
CA GLU A 502 -33.39 -19.22 33.46
C GLU A 502 -33.35 -20.36 32.44
N LYS A 503 -34.38 -20.49 31.60
CA LYS A 503 -34.39 -21.47 30.52
C LYS A 503 -33.26 -21.22 29.50
N ILE A 504 -33.09 -19.97 29.06
CA ILE A 504 -32.03 -19.60 28.11
C ILE A 504 -30.65 -19.82 28.74
N LYS A 505 -30.47 -19.51 30.03
CA LYS A 505 -29.23 -19.79 30.76
C LYS A 505 -28.91 -21.28 30.79
N GLN A 506 -29.91 -22.14 31.00
CA GLN A 506 -29.73 -23.60 30.96
C GLN A 506 -29.31 -24.08 29.57
N GLU A 507 -29.94 -23.55 28.50
CA GLU A 507 -29.58 -23.86 27.11
C GLU A 507 -28.13 -23.45 26.79
N LEU A 508 -27.68 -22.31 27.29
CA LEU A 508 -26.33 -21.77 27.04
C LEU A 508 -25.27 -22.26 28.05
N HIS A 509 -25.65 -22.99 29.10
CA HIS A 509 -24.77 -23.33 30.21
C HIS A 509 -23.53 -24.11 29.76
N GLU A 510 -23.72 -25.18 28.97
CA GLU A 510 -22.61 -26.03 28.50
C GLU A 510 -21.58 -25.29 27.64
N VAL A 511 -22.05 -24.25 26.93
CA VAL A 511 -21.24 -23.41 26.05
C VAL A 511 -20.49 -22.36 26.85
N PHE A 512 -21.17 -21.69 27.78
CA PHE A 512 -20.63 -20.54 28.51
C PHE A 512 -19.95 -20.87 29.84
N LYS A 513 -20.06 -22.11 30.35
CA LYS A 513 -19.45 -22.51 31.63
C LYS A 513 -17.94 -22.24 31.71
N ASP A 514 -17.22 -22.40 30.60
CA ASP A 514 -15.77 -22.17 30.55
C ASP A 514 -15.43 -20.72 30.16
N LEU A 515 -16.38 -19.97 29.59
CA LEU A 515 -16.22 -18.58 29.19
C LEU A 515 -16.66 -17.65 30.32
N ARG A 516 -15.82 -17.52 31.36
CA ARG A 516 -16.15 -16.70 32.54
C ARG A 516 -16.37 -15.23 32.20
N ALA A 517 -15.64 -14.66 31.24
CA ALA A 517 -15.79 -13.26 30.86
C ALA A 517 -16.98 -13.06 29.90
N ASN A 518 -17.83 -12.08 30.18
CA ASN A 518 -18.95 -11.73 29.29
C ASN A 518 -18.46 -11.20 27.94
N TYR A 519 -17.31 -10.51 27.92
CA TYR A 519 -16.63 -10.12 26.67
C TYR A 519 -16.34 -11.34 25.78
N ASP A 520 -15.79 -12.41 26.34
CA ASP A 520 -15.42 -13.62 25.59
C ASP A 520 -16.67 -14.36 25.08
N LYS A 521 -17.78 -14.34 25.84
CA LYS A 521 -19.08 -14.88 25.40
C LYS A 521 -19.60 -14.16 24.16
N ILE A 522 -19.57 -12.81 24.16
CA ILE A 522 -20.03 -12.02 23.01
C ILE A 522 -19.08 -12.20 21.82
N LEU A 523 -17.76 -12.17 22.04
CA LEU A 523 -16.76 -12.41 21.00
C LEU A 523 -16.92 -13.78 20.35
N PHE A 524 -17.16 -14.82 21.15
CA PHE A 524 -17.43 -16.16 20.65
C PHE A 524 -18.67 -16.16 19.75
N VAL A 525 -19.78 -15.55 20.17
CA VAL A 525 -21.00 -15.47 19.37
C VAL A 525 -20.80 -14.67 18.07
N ASP A 526 -20.11 -13.53 18.11
CA ASP A 526 -19.83 -12.75 16.90
C ASP A 526 -18.92 -13.51 15.91
N LEU A 527 -17.96 -14.32 16.40
CA LEU A 527 -17.16 -15.21 15.54
C LEU A 527 -17.98 -16.36 14.95
N LEU A 528 -18.98 -16.89 15.67
CA LEU A 528 -19.94 -17.85 15.11
C LEU A 528 -20.81 -17.20 14.03
N ARG A 529 -21.30 -15.98 14.29
CA ARG A 529 -22.06 -15.18 13.32
C ARG A 529 -21.20 -14.90 12.08
N LEU A 530 -19.91 -14.60 12.24
CA LEU A 530 -19.02 -14.36 11.10
C LEU A 530 -19.00 -15.53 10.11
N VAL A 531 -18.93 -16.77 10.62
CA VAL A 531 -18.87 -17.98 9.76
C VAL A 531 -20.26 -18.37 9.27
N VAL A 532 -21.25 -18.44 10.17
CA VAL A 532 -22.56 -19.04 9.89
C VAL A 532 -23.68 -18.00 9.98
N ASP A 533 -24.49 -17.90 8.93
CA ASP A 533 -25.74 -17.12 8.93
C ASP A 533 -26.96 -18.05 8.96
N PRO A 534 -27.64 -18.19 10.11
CA PRO A 534 -28.81 -19.07 10.25
C PRO A 534 -29.92 -18.80 9.23
N SER A 535 -30.06 -17.57 8.72
CA SER A 535 -31.12 -17.21 7.78
C SER A 535 -30.95 -17.86 6.40
N ARG A 536 -29.73 -18.30 6.06
CA ARG A 536 -29.42 -18.96 4.78
C ARG A 536 -29.58 -20.48 4.84
N PHE A 537 -29.81 -21.07 6.03
CA PHE A 537 -29.95 -22.51 6.19
C PHE A 537 -31.39 -22.96 6.00
N GLN A 538 -31.63 -23.77 4.98
CA GLN A 538 -32.94 -24.36 4.69
C GLN A 538 -33.15 -25.67 5.48
N PRO A 539 -34.39 -26.00 5.89
CA PRO A 539 -34.69 -27.27 6.57
C PRO A 539 -34.41 -28.53 5.72
N THR A 540 -34.27 -28.36 4.41
CA THR A 540 -34.00 -29.42 3.43
C THR A 540 -32.52 -29.85 3.36
N LEU A 541 -31.61 -29.11 4.02
CA LEU A 541 -30.19 -29.44 4.07
C LEU A 541 -29.93 -30.77 4.81
N SER A 542 -28.97 -31.55 4.29
CA SER A 542 -28.54 -32.82 4.91
C SER A 542 -28.07 -32.62 6.35
N SER A 543 -28.40 -33.56 7.24
CA SER A 543 -27.94 -33.56 8.64
C SER A 543 -26.41 -33.53 8.76
N SER A 544 -25.70 -34.09 7.77
CA SER A 544 -24.23 -34.10 7.73
C SER A 544 -23.62 -32.70 7.63
N VAL A 545 -24.31 -31.74 7.00
CA VAL A 545 -23.87 -30.34 6.92
C VAL A 545 -23.87 -29.71 8.31
N TYR A 546 -24.89 -30.01 9.12
CA TYR A 546 -24.99 -29.51 10.49
C TYR A 546 -23.92 -30.12 11.42
N SER A 547 -23.39 -31.31 11.10
CA SER A 547 -22.32 -31.95 11.87
C SER A 547 -20.91 -31.49 11.48
N LEU A 548 -20.74 -30.73 10.39
CA LEU A 548 -19.43 -30.21 10.01
C LEU A 548 -18.86 -29.30 11.10
N SER A 549 -17.55 -29.40 11.32
CA SER A 549 -16.85 -28.39 12.11
C SER A 549 -16.84 -27.04 11.38
N LEU A 550 -16.71 -25.95 12.13
CA LEU A 550 -16.61 -24.61 11.54
C LEU A 550 -15.40 -24.45 10.61
N SER A 551 -14.29 -25.13 10.93
CA SER A 551 -13.11 -25.14 10.07
C SER A 551 -13.42 -25.80 8.73
N GLU A 552 -13.99 -27.01 8.72
CA GLU A 552 -14.34 -27.71 7.48
C GLU A 552 -15.34 -26.90 6.64
N PHE A 553 -16.37 -26.34 7.28
CA PHE A 553 -17.35 -25.49 6.60
C PHE A 553 -16.70 -24.27 5.93
N SER A 554 -15.80 -23.58 6.63
CA SER A 554 -15.07 -22.44 6.10
C SER A 554 -14.08 -22.84 4.98
N GLU A 555 -13.48 -24.02 5.05
CA GLU A 555 -12.62 -24.55 3.98
C GLU A 555 -13.44 -24.81 2.70
N PHE A 556 -14.60 -25.47 2.81
CA PHE A 556 -15.51 -25.67 1.68
C PHE A 556 -15.96 -24.35 1.07
N GLN A 557 -16.33 -23.36 1.90
CA GLN A 557 -16.71 -22.02 1.44
C GLN A 557 -15.58 -21.38 0.64
N GLY A 558 -14.36 -21.40 1.15
CA GLY A 558 -13.20 -20.78 0.52
C GLY A 558 -12.89 -21.36 -0.86
N HIS A 559 -12.75 -22.69 -0.94
CA HIS A 559 -12.52 -23.38 -2.22
C HIS A 559 -13.67 -23.16 -3.20
N TYR A 560 -14.92 -23.13 -2.71
CA TYR A 560 -16.09 -22.83 -3.55
C TYR A 560 -16.05 -21.41 -4.10
N VAL A 561 -15.69 -20.39 -3.32
CA VAL A 561 -15.65 -18.99 -3.78
C VAL A 561 -14.61 -18.82 -4.91
N VAL A 562 -13.43 -19.43 -4.77
CA VAL A 562 -12.39 -19.40 -5.81
C VAL A 562 -12.86 -20.11 -7.07
N LEU A 563 -13.35 -21.35 -6.94
CA LEU A 563 -13.85 -22.13 -8.07
C LEU A 563 -15.02 -21.43 -8.76
N ARG A 564 -15.96 -20.87 -8.00
CA ARG A 564 -17.12 -20.14 -8.51
C ARG A 564 -16.71 -18.91 -9.32
N ALA A 565 -15.73 -18.16 -8.86
CA ALA A 565 -15.21 -16.99 -9.58
C ALA A 565 -14.52 -17.40 -10.89
N ALA A 566 -13.69 -18.45 -10.86
CA ALA A 566 -13.02 -18.97 -12.06
C ALA A 566 -14.02 -19.57 -13.07
N PHE A 567 -14.94 -20.41 -12.59
CA PHE A 567 -15.96 -21.06 -13.41
C PHE A 567 -16.94 -20.05 -14.00
N SER A 568 -17.23 -18.94 -13.31
CA SER A 568 -18.02 -17.85 -13.90
C SER A 568 -17.34 -17.28 -15.16
N LYS A 569 -16.02 -17.19 -15.26
CA LYS A 569 -15.38 -16.75 -16.50
C LYS A 569 -15.53 -17.78 -17.63
N ILE A 570 -15.42 -19.07 -17.30
CA ILE A 570 -15.62 -20.16 -18.26
C ILE A 570 -17.05 -20.15 -18.78
N LEU A 571 -18.02 -20.03 -17.88
CA LEU A 571 -19.44 -19.98 -18.20
C LEU A 571 -19.80 -18.70 -18.99
N GLU A 572 -19.14 -17.58 -18.73
CA GLU A 572 -19.29 -16.36 -19.53
C GLU A 572 -18.88 -16.62 -20.98
N SER A 573 -17.75 -17.29 -21.21
CA SER A 573 -17.31 -17.67 -22.55
C SER A 573 -18.33 -18.57 -23.27
N ILE A 574 -18.89 -19.56 -22.56
CA ILE A 574 -19.92 -20.44 -23.11
C ILE A 574 -21.19 -19.64 -23.44
N PHE A 575 -21.69 -18.84 -22.50
CA PHE A 575 -22.85 -17.98 -22.67
C PHE A 575 -22.71 -17.03 -23.86
N ASN A 576 -21.50 -16.50 -24.05
CA ASN A 576 -21.21 -15.63 -25.18
C ASN A 576 -21.41 -16.34 -26.53
N GLU A 577 -21.01 -17.61 -26.63
CA GLU A 577 -21.12 -18.42 -27.85
C GLU A 577 -22.53 -18.97 -28.10
N THR A 578 -23.25 -19.36 -27.04
CA THR A 578 -24.58 -19.97 -27.15
C THR A 578 -25.68 -18.91 -27.24
N ASP A 579 -25.97 -18.22 -26.14
CA ASP A 579 -27.16 -17.37 -26.03
C ASP A 579 -26.90 -15.97 -26.54
N PHE A 580 -25.77 -15.37 -26.15
CA PHE A 580 -25.51 -13.98 -26.53
C PHE A 580 -25.29 -13.83 -28.04
N LYS A 581 -24.63 -14.79 -28.68
CA LYS A 581 -24.43 -14.81 -30.14
C LYS A 581 -25.75 -14.92 -30.89
N LEU A 582 -26.70 -15.71 -30.39
CA LEU A 582 -28.05 -15.83 -30.93
C LEU A 582 -28.85 -14.54 -30.71
N TRP A 583 -28.90 -14.04 -29.48
CA TRP A 583 -29.55 -12.78 -29.13
C TRP A 583 -29.02 -11.61 -29.97
N ARG A 584 -27.70 -11.57 -30.17
CA ARG A 584 -27.04 -10.56 -30.99
C ARG A 584 -27.52 -10.60 -32.45
N ARG A 585 -27.77 -11.79 -33.01
CA ARG A 585 -28.26 -11.94 -34.38
C ARG A 585 -29.72 -11.52 -34.51
N GLU A 586 -30.56 -11.88 -33.54
CA GLU A 586 -32.01 -11.74 -33.64
C GLU A 586 -32.54 -10.40 -33.11
N HIS A 587 -32.01 -9.92 -31.98
CA HIS A 587 -32.61 -8.83 -31.20
C HIS A 587 -31.77 -7.54 -31.16
N PHE A 588 -30.46 -7.61 -31.40
CA PHE A 588 -29.56 -6.46 -31.23
C PHE A 588 -29.96 -5.23 -32.07
N THR A 589 -30.42 -5.44 -33.30
CA THR A 589 -30.81 -4.34 -34.20
C THR A 589 -31.97 -3.53 -33.62
N GLN A 590 -32.99 -4.20 -33.05
CA GLN A 590 -34.14 -3.54 -32.44
C GLN A 590 -33.76 -2.86 -31.11
N TYR A 591 -32.91 -3.52 -30.32
CA TYR A 591 -32.36 -2.97 -29.08
C TYR A 591 -31.56 -1.68 -29.33
N LEU A 592 -30.72 -1.66 -30.35
CA LEU A 592 -29.95 -0.46 -30.70
C LEU A 592 -30.87 0.70 -31.10
N VAL A 593 -31.94 0.43 -31.85
CA VAL A 593 -32.94 1.46 -32.23
C VAL A 593 -33.62 2.05 -30.99
N SER A 594 -33.96 1.24 -29.99
CA SER A 594 -34.57 1.75 -28.75
C SER A 594 -33.61 2.62 -27.95
N LYS A 595 -32.34 2.21 -27.81
CA LYS A 595 -31.30 3.02 -27.14
C LYS A 595 -31.02 4.33 -27.87
N ARG A 596 -31.02 4.36 -29.20
CA ARG A 596 -30.89 5.61 -29.97
C ARG A 596 -32.04 6.58 -29.71
N LYS A 597 -33.27 6.09 -29.57
CA LYS A 597 -34.42 6.94 -29.19
C LYS A 597 -34.24 7.51 -27.77
N GLU A 598 -33.71 6.72 -26.84
CA GLU A 598 -33.41 7.14 -25.46
C GLU A 598 -32.33 8.25 -25.42
N GLU A 599 -31.27 8.14 -26.22
CA GLU A 599 -30.22 9.17 -26.32
C GLU A 599 -30.76 10.50 -26.85
N VAL A 600 -31.62 10.44 -27.87
CA VAL A 600 -32.29 11.62 -28.45
C VAL A 600 -33.18 12.29 -27.40
N PHE A 601 -33.92 11.51 -26.62
CA PHE A 601 -34.73 12.02 -25.51
C PHE A 601 -33.85 12.68 -24.43
N LYS A 602 -32.74 12.06 -24.06
CA LYS A 602 -31.75 12.58 -23.08
C LYS A 602 -30.91 13.74 -23.61
N LYS A 603 -31.14 14.19 -24.86
CA LYS A 603 -30.36 15.25 -25.54
C LYS A 603 -28.84 15.02 -25.46
N ARG A 604 -28.39 13.76 -25.50
CA ARG A 604 -26.95 13.46 -25.50
C ARG A 604 -26.30 14.04 -26.77
N ARG A 605 -25.21 14.77 -26.60
CA ARG A 605 -24.51 15.49 -27.68
C ARG A 605 -23.75 14.56 -28.64
N TYR A 606 -23.33 13.38 -28.17
CA TYR A 606 -22.63 12.38 -28.96
C TYR A 606 -23.27 11.00 -28.78
N PRO A 607 -23.42 10.22 -29.86
CA PRO A 607 -23.94 8.85 -29.79
C PRO A 607 -22.92 7.93 -29.11
N THR A 608 -23.35 7.17 -28.10
CA THR A 608 -22.54 6.13 -27.46
C THR A 608 -22.22 5.03 -28.50
N PRO A 609 -21.00 4.47 -28.51
CA PRO A 609 -20.62 3.37 -29.41
C PRO A 609 -21.56 2.17 -29.24
N TYR A 610 -21.91 1.48 -30.33
CA TYR A 610 -22.83 0.34 -30.21
C TYR A 610 -22.23 -0.84 -29.43
N VAL A 611 -20.88 -1.01 -29.44
CA VAL A 611 -20.22 -2.07 -28.67
C VAL A 611 -20.31 -1.80 -27.17
N ASP A 612 -20.32 -0.54 -26.72
CA ASP A 612 -20.48 -0.25 -25.30
C ASP A 612 -21.88 -0.68 -24.83
N TYR A 613 -22.91 -0.50 -25.67
CA TYR A 613 -24.27 -1.00 -25.39
C TYR A 613 -24.39 -2.52 -25.51
N LEU A 614 -23.63 -3.12 -26.42
CA LEU A 614 -23.56 -4.56 -26.60
C LEU A 614 -22.86 -5.20 -25.39
N GLU A 615 -21.78 -4.60 -24.91
CA GLU A 615 -21.05 -4.98 -23.70
C GLU A 615 -21.92 -4.79 -22.46
N GLU A 616 -22.58 -3.63 -22.30
CA GLU A 616 -23.52 -3.36 -21.20
C GLU A 616 -24.64 -4.42 -21.17
N GLN A 617 -25.22 -4.76 -22.33
CA GLN A 617 -26.22 -5.83 -22.41
C GLN A 617 -25.64 -7.21 -22.15
N ARG A 618 -24.46 -7.51 -22.69
CA ARG A 618 -23.76 -8.78 -22.46
C ARG A 618 -23.53 -8.99 -20.97
N THR A 619 -22.94 -8.00 -20.30
CA THR A 619 -22.68 -8.03 -18.87
C THR A 619 -23.98 -8.12 -18.07
N SER A 620 -25.01 -7.34 -18.42
CA SER A 620 -26.29 -7.37 -17.70
C SER A 620 -27.04 -8.69 -17.87
N GLN A 621 -27.11 -9.24 -19.08
CA GLN A 621 -27.76 -10.53 -19.35
C GLN A 621 -26.99 -11.67 -18.71
N TYR A 622 -25.65 -11.65 -18.84
CA TYR A 622 -24.80 -12.64 -18.21
C TYR A 622 -24.90 -12.57 -16.68
N GLN A 623 -25.01 -11.37 -16.08
CA GLN A 623 -25.20 -11.24 -14.64
C GLN A 623 -26.50 -11.91 -14.18
N LEU A 624 -27.61 -11.67 -14.87
CA LEU A 624 -28.90 -12.32 -14.55
C LEU A 624 -28.81 -13.85 -14.72
N PHE A 625 -28.24 -14.31 -15.84
CA PHE A 625 -28.01 -15.72 -16.11
C PHE A 625 -27.12 -16.39 -15.07
N ARG A 626 -26.05 -15.70 -14.66
CA ARG A 626 -25.10 -16.13 -13.63
C ARG A 626 -25.78 -16.29 -12.28
N GLU A 627 -26.57 -15.30 -11.85
CA GLU A 627 -27.29 -15.33 -10.58
C GLU A 627 -28.31 -16.49 -10.52
N GLU A 628 -28.91 -16.84 -11.65
CA GLU A 628 -29.91 -17.91 -11.73
C GLU A 628 -29.30 -19.32 -11.84
N HIS A 629 -28.23 -19.49 -12.63
CA HIS A 629 -27.80 -20.82 -13.08
C HIS A 629 -26.38 -21.23 -12.69
N LEU A 630 -25.48 -20.32 -12.30
CA LEU A 630 -24.07 -20.63 -12.06
C LEU A 630 -23.88 -21.78 -11.05
N ASP A 631 -24.58 -21.71 -9.91
CA ASP A 631 -24.44 -22.70 -8.84
C ASP A 631 -25.03 -24.05 -9.24
N SER A 632 -26.06 -24.05 -10.09
CA SER A 632 -26.63 -25.28 -10.65
C SER A 632 -25.67 -25.97 -11.62
N PHE A 633 -24.94 -25.20 -12.44
CA PHE A 633 -23.92 -25.74 -13.34
C PHE A 633 -22.68 -26.22 -12.59
N LEU A 634 -22.25 -25.49 -11.56
CA LEU A 634 -21.18 -25.93 -10.65
C LEU A 634 -21.54 -27.25 -9.96
N SER A 635 -22.78 -27.38 -9.50
CA SER A 635 -23.27 -28.62 -8.90
C SER A 635 -23.19 -29.80 -9.90
N TYR A 636 -23.48 -29.58 -11.17
CA TYR A 636 -23.36 -30.60 -12.22
C TYR A 636 -21.91 -30.94 -12.57
N LEU A 637 -21.00 -29.96 -12.48
CA LEU A 637 -19.57 -30.22 -12.66
C LEU A 637 -19.06 -31.19 -11.58
N LEU A 638 -19.49 -30.97 -10.33
CA LEU A 638 -19.06 -31.75 -9.17
C LEU A 638 -19.79 -33.10 -8.99
N ASP A 639 -21.03 -33.25 -9.46
CA ASP A 639 -21.82 -34.50 -9.31
C ASP A 639 -22.64 -34.88 -10.56
N LYS A 640 -23.22 -36.08 -10.62
CA LYS A 640 -24.09 -36.59 -11.69
C LYS A 640 -25.52 -36.00 -11.60
N GLY A 641 -25.63 -34.67 -11.61
CA GLY A 641 -26.92 -33.97 -11.58
C GLY A 641 -27.77 -34.19 -12.84
N SER A 642 -29.08 -33.92 -12.72
CA SER A 642 -30.03 -34.00 -13.83
C SER A 642 -29.90 -32.82 -14.80
N CYS A 643 -29.72 -33.10 -16.09
CA CYS A 643 -29.71 -32.07 -17.12
C CYS A 643 -31.12 -31.50 -17.33
N LYS A 644 -31.26 -30.17 -17.34
CA LYS A 644 -32.50 -29.52 -17.79
C LYS A 644 -32.51 -29.47 -19.32
N GLU A 645 -33.62 -29.84 -19.95
CA GLU A 645 -33.74 -29.88 -21.42
C GLU A 645 -33.50 -28.51 -22.07
N ASP A 646 -33.97 -27.42 -21.43
CA ASP A 646 -33.86 -26.06 -21.96
C ASP A 646 -32.41 -25.51 -21.99
N LEU A 647 -31.49 -26.10 -21.22
CA LEU A 647 -30.09 -25.66 -21.09
C LEU A 647 -29.10 -26.72 -21.60
N ARG A 648 -29.56 -27.66 -22.42
CA ARG A 648 -28.76 -28.78 -22.94
C ARG A 648 -27.43 -28.39 -23.58
N PRO A 649 -27.31 -27.30 -24.38
CA PRO A 649 -26.03 -26.89 -24.97
C PRO A 649 -24.93 -26.63 -23.94
N TYR A 650 -25.30 -26.08 -22.78
CA TYR A 650 -24.39 -25.83 -21.68
C TYR A 650 -23.94 -27.14 -21.02
N TYR A 651 -24.88 -28.04 -20.73
CA TYR A 651 -24.57 -29.32 -20.10
C TYR A 651 -23.71 -30.24 -20.99
N ASP A 652 -23.90 -30.20 -22.31
CA ASP A 652 -23.08 -30.97 -23.26
C ASP A 652 -21.60 -30.51 -23.23
N ILE A 653 -21.36 -29.19 -23.19
CA ILE A 653 -20.01 -28.63 -23.06
C ILE A 653 -19.42 -28.97 -21.68
N LEU A 654 -20.21 -28.84 -20.62
CA LEU A 654 -19.77 -29.18 -19.26
C LEU A 654 -19.47 -30.68 -19.09
N ALA A 655 -20.18 -31.56 -19.81
CA ALA A 655 -19.88 -32.98 -19.82
C ALA A 655 -18.49 -33.26 -20.41
N LEU A 656 -18.11 -32.54 -21.47
CA LEU A 656 -16.76 -32.62 -22.04
C LEU A 656 -15.70 -32.15 -21.03
N TRP A 657 -15.91 -31.00 -20.40
CA TRP A 657 -15.02 -30.49 -19.34
C TRP A 657 -14.86 -31.50 -18.19
N LYS A 658 -15.96 -32.14 -17.79
CA LYS A 658 -15.97 -33.16 -16.76
C LYS A 658 -15.15 -34.39 -17.15
N GLU A 659 -15.27 -34.85 -18.39
CA GLU A 659 -14.42 -35.94 -18.91
C GLU A 659 -12.94 -35.57 -18.95
N GLU A 660 -12.62 -34.35 -19.38
CA GLU A 660 -11.25 -33.85 -19.45
C GLU A 660 -10.62 -33.74 -18.06
N LEU A 661 -11.35 -33.18 -17.09
CA LEU A 661 -10.94 -33.10 -15.69
C LEU A 661 -10.76 -34.50 -15.09
N ALA A 662 -11.66 -35.45 -15.37
CA ALA A 662 -11.52 -36.84 -14.93
C ALA A 662 -10.30 -37.56 -15.53
N LYS A 663 -9.90 -37.19 -16.76
CA LYS A 663 -8.65 -37.67 -17.40
C LYS A 663 -7.40 -36.94 -16.89
N GLY A 664 -7.55 -35.97 -15.99
CA GLY A 664 -6.46 -35.18 -15.41
C GLY A 664 -5.90 -34.09 -16.34
N ALA A 665 -6.71 -33.59 -17.28
CA ALA A 665 -6.37 -32.39 -18.05
C ALA A 665 -6.42 -31.12 -17.18
N HIS A 666 -5.87 -30.01 -17.68
CA HIS A 666 -5.98 -28.67 -17.06
C HIS A 666 -5.32 -28.48 -15.69
N LYS A 667 -4.39 -29.35 -15.28
CA LYS A 667 -3.64 -29.24 -14.01
C LYS A 667 -2.90 -27.91 -13.79
N ALA A 668 -2.58 -27.19 -14.86
CA ALA A 668 -1.90 -25.90 -14.80
C ALA A 668 -2.84 -24.72 -14.48
N LEU A 669 -4.17 -24.95 -14.43
CA LEU A 669 -5.11 -23.89 -14.10
C LEU A 669 -5.08 -23.57 -12.60
N PRO A 670 -5.07 -22.28 -12.20
CA PRO A 670 -4.94 -21.88 -10.79
C PRO A 670 -6.01 -22.44 -9.84
N TRP A 671 -7.20 -22.74 -10.36
CA TRP A 671 -8.35 -23.22 -9.58
C TRP A 671 -8.49 -24.74 -9.55
N TYR A 672 -7.60 -25.48 -10.23
CA TYR A 672 -7.73 -26.93 -10.39
C TYR A 672 -7.63 -27.67 -9.04
N GLU A 673 -6.77 -27.20 -8.13
CA GLU A 673 -6.64 -27.76 -6.78
C GLU A 673 -7.93 -27.53 -5.96
N ASP A 674 -8.56 -26.37 -6.08
CA ASP A 674 -9.85 -26.08 -5.43
C ASP A 674 -10.97 -27.00 -5.95
N TYR A 675 -11.00 -27.24 -7.27
CA TYR A 675 -11.93 -28.18 -7.89
C TYR A 675 -11.72 -29.60 -7.35
N LEU A 676 -10.48 -30.10 -7.34
CA LEU A 676 -10.18 -31.44 -6.84
C LEU A 676 -10.59 -31.60 -5.38
N PHE A 677 -10.27 -30.61 -4.54
CA PHE A 677 -10.65 -30.62 -3.13
C PHE A 677 -12.17 -30.78 -2.97
N LEU A 678 -12.96 -29.95 -3.65
CA LEU A 678 -14.43 -30.02 -3.58
C LEU A 678 -14.97 -31.33 -4.17
N TYR A 679 -14.44 -31.78 -5.31
CA TYR A 679 -14.89 -33.00 -5.98
C TYR A 679 -14.67 -34.25 -5.12
N GLU A 680 -13.55 -34.33 -4.40
CA GLU A 680 -13.24 -35.48 -3.55
C GLU A 680 -14.02 -35.48 -2.22
N HIS A 681 -14.23 -34.31 -1.61
CA HIS A 681 -14.73 -34.23 -0.23
C HIS A 681 -16.23 -33.97 -0.13
N LEU A 682 -16.79 -33.16 -1.03
CA LEU A 682 -18.17 -32.66 -0.92
C LEU A 682 -19.25 -33.76 -1.13
N PRO A 683 -19.07 -34.79 -2.00
CA PRO A 683 -20.00 -35.92 -2.11
C PRO A 683 -20.18 -36.74 -0.83
N HIS A 684 -19.18 -36.74 0.07
CA HIS A 684 -19.29 -37.39 1.37
C HIS A 684 -20.16 -36.60 2.36
N VAL A 685 -20.40 -35.32 2.10
CA VAL A 685 -21.16 -34.41 2.96
C VAL A 685 -22.64 -34.38 2.56
N THR A 686 -22.94 -34.15 1.28
CA THR A 686 -24.31 -34.06 0.77
C THR A 686 -24.38 -34.51 -0.67
N GLN A 687 -25.53 -35.02 -1.11
CA GLN A 687 -25.80 -35.32 -2.52
C GLN A 687 -26.49 -34.16 -3.24
N ASP A 688 -27.02 -33.18 -2.49
CA ASP A 688 -27.61 -31.96 -3.02
C ASP A 688 -26.74 -30.75 -2.62
N PHE A 689 -25.99 -30.21 -3.58
CA PHE A 689 -25.01 -29.15 -3.35
C PHE A 689 -25.62 -27.75 -3.40
N LEU A 690 -26.73 -27.56 -4.10
CA LEU A 690 -27.31 -26.24 -4.34
C LEU A 690 -27.78 -25.55 -3.04
N PRO A 691 -28.46 -26.23 -2.11
CA PRO A 691 -28.79 -25.65 -0.81
C PRO A 691 -27.54 -25.29 0.00
N LEU A 692 -26.46 -26.08 -0.10
CA LEU A 692 -25.20 -25.82 0.61
C LEU A 692 -24.52 -24.57 0.08
N PHE A 693 -24.40 -24.42 -1.24
CA PHE A 693 -23.76 -23.25 -1.87
C PHE A 693 -24.44 -21.94 -1.48
N LYS A 694 -25.77 -21.93 -1.34
CA LYS A 694 -26.53 -20.75 -0.87
C LYS A 694 -26.21 -20.33 0.56
N THR A 695 -25.64 -21.22 1.38
CA THR A 695 -25.22 -20.88 2.76
C THR A 695 -23.90 -20.11 2.82
N PHE A 696 -23.06 -20.26 1.80
CA PHE A 696 -21.75 -19.63 1.73
C PHE A 696 -21.85 -18.11 1.53
N ARG A 697 -20.88 -17.38 2.09
CA ARG A 697 -20.79 -15.91 2.01
C ARG A 697 -19.40 -15.44 1.59
N GLU A 698 -19.35 -14.49 0.67
CA GLU A 698 -18.13 -13.75 0.33
C GLU A 698 -17.94 -12.57 1.29
N PHE A 699 -16.70 -12.03 1.38
CA PHE A 699 -16.36 -10.90 2.25
C PHE A 699 -17.28 -9.67 2.09
N GLN A 700 -17.78 -9.42 0.88
CA GLN A 700 -18.67 -8.29 0.60
C GLN A 700 -20.06 -8.45 1.24
N GLU A 701 -20.51 -9.67 1.51
CA GLU A 701 -21.82 -9.97 2.08
C GLU A 701 -21.87 -9.88 3.61
N LEU A 702 -20.72 -9.68 4.27
CA LEU A 702 -20.56 -9.64 5.73
C LEU A 702 -21.00 -8.30 6.35
N GLN A 703 -22.26 -7.91 6.14
CA GLN A 703 -22.76 -6.57 6.50
C GLN A 703 -23.50 -6.52 7.84
N ARG A 704 -23.64 -7.65 8.56
CA ARG A 704 -24.39 -7.66 9.82
C ARG A 704 -23.66 -6.88 10.92
N PRO A 705 -24.37 -6.11 11.76
CA PRO A 705 -23.74 -5.40 12.88
C PRO A 705 -23.26 -6.39 13.95
N LEU A 706 -22.11 -6.09 14.55
CA LEU A 706 -21.54 -6.87 15.65
C LEU A 706 -22.32 -6.65 16.96
N LEU A 707 -22.45 -7.69 17.77
CA LEU A 707 -23.05 -7.59 19.10
C LEU A 707 -22.10 -6.89 20.08
N GLY A 708 -20.80 -7.18 19.97
CA GLY A 708 -19.74 -6.60 20.78
C GLY A 708 -19.11 -5.35 20.14
N LYS A 709 -18.29 -4.66 20.94
CA LYS A 709 -17.42 -3.57 20.48
C LYS A 709 -15.97 -3.99 20.62
N TYR A 710 -15.27 -3.94 19.50
CA TYR A 710 -13.89 -4.41 19.37
C TYR A 710 -13.00 -3.27 18.84
N PRO A 711 -11.67 -3.37 18.90
CA PRO A 711 -10.73 -2.34 18.43
C PRO A 711 -10.48 -2.43 16.91
N LEU A 712 -11.52 -2.63 16.10
CA LEU A 712 -11.34 -3.02 14.69
C LEU A 712 -11.03 -1.83 13.78
N THR A 713 -11.29 -0.61 14.23
CA THR A 713 -11.18 0.61 13.42
C THR A 713 -10.47 1.72 14.19
N ILE A 714 -9.80 2.63 13.46
CA ILE A 714 -9.15 3.82 14.04
C ILE A 714 -10.21 4.77 14.61
N ALA A 715 -11.33 4.88 13.90
CA ALA A 715 -12.41 5.80 14.22
C ALA A 715 -13.26 5.25 15.37
N ARG A 716 -13.29 5.98 16.49
CA ARG A 716 -14.12 5.61 17.65
C ARG A 716 -15.60 5.87 17.33
N ASN A 717 -16.48 5.03 17.88
CA ASN A 717 -17.95 5.17 17.83
C ASN A 717 -18.61 4.96 16.45
N PHE A 718 -17.94 4.28 15.51
CA PHE A 718 -18.60 3.82 14.29
C PHE A 718 -19.24 2.44 14.50
N PRO A 719 -20.40 2.16 13.86
CA PRO A 719 -21.01 0.83 13.91
C PRO A 719 -20.05 -0.16 13.24
N GLN A 720 -19.76 -1.26 13.94
CA GLN A 720 -18.86 -2.31 13.44
C GLN A 720 -19.68 -3.43 12.83
N THR A 721 -19.18 -3.95 11.71
CA THR A 721 -19.81 -5.01 10.93
C THR A 721 -19.01 -6.30 10.97
N GLU A 722 -19.61 -7.41 10.56
CA GLU A 722 -18.90 -8.68 10.32
C GLU A 722 -17.72 -8.49 9.37
N GLN A 723 -17.81 -7.59 8.40
CA GLN A 723 -16.71 -7.27 7.49
C GLN A 723 -15.52 -6.66 8.21
N ASP A 724 -15.75 -5.80 9.21
CA ASP A 724 -14.67 -5.24 10.02
C ASP A 724 -14.02 -6.31 10.90
N LEU A 725 -14.80 -7.28 11.38
CA LEU A 725 -14.29 -8.44 12.13
C LEU A 725 -13.51 -9.40 11.21
N ALA A 726 -14.00 -9.65 10.00
CA ALA A 726 -13.28 -10.41 8.98
C ALA A 726 -11.96 -9.75 8.60
N ALA A 727 -11.88 -8.42 8.57
CA ALA A 727 -10.64 -7.70 8.26
C ALA A 727 -9.60 -7.73 9.39
N SER A 728 -9.97 -8.20 10.59
CA SER A 728 -9.14 -8.05 11.79
C SER A 728 -7.87 -8.91 11.83
N PHE A 729 -7.73 -9.89 10.94
CA PHE A 729 -6.47 -10.65 10.79
C PHE A 729 -5.36 -9.79 10.17
N TYR A 730 -5.74 -8.72 9.46
CA TYR A 730 -4.81 -7.82 8.80
C TYR A 730 -4.50 -6.61 9.70
N PRO A 731 -3.25 -6.11 9.76
CA PRO A 731 -2.93 -4.95 10.59
C PRO A 731 -3.77 -3.73 10.21
N LEU A 732 -4.26 -2.98 11.21
CA LEU A 732 -5.10 -1.79 11.01
C LEU A 732 -4.46 -0.72 10.11
N TYR A 733 -3.14 -0.58 10.19
CA TYR A 733 -2.36 0.32 9.35
C TYR A 733 -1.66 -0.40 8.20
N GLY A 734 -1.97 -1.66 7.91
CA GLY A 734 -1.24 -2.49 6.94
C GLY A 734 0.19 -2.84 7.36
N TYR A 735 0.86 -3.65 6.55
CA TYR A 735 2.29 -3.96 6.63
C TYR A 735 3.17 -2.83 6.08
N SER A 736 2.58 -1.87 5.37
CA SER A 736 3.17 -0.61 4.94
C SER A 736 4.08 -0.67 3.71
N TYR A 737 3.67 -1.40 2.68
CA TYR A 737 4.41 -1.49 1.41
C TYR A 737 4.73 -0.12 0.78
N LEU A 738 3.74 0.76 0.68
CA LEU A 738 3.92 2.12 0.10
C LEU A 738 4.30 3.20 1.13
N ARG A 739 4.43 2.84 2.42
CA ARG A 739 4.75 3.77 3.51
C ARG A 739 6.09 3.38 4.13
N SER A 740 7.17 3.90 3.53
CA SER A 740 8.53 3.64 4.00
C SER A 740 8.70 3.90 5.50
N TYR A 741 9.24 2.92 6.23
CA TYR A 741 9.56 3.06 7.64
C TYR A 741 10.66 4.10 7.90
N THR A 742 11.40 4.51 6.86
CA THR A 742 12.52 5.45 6.99
C THR A 742 12.07 6.90 7.20
N PHE A 743 11.00 7.35 6.51
CA PHE A 743 10.52 8.74 6.53
C PHE A 743 8.99 8.92 6.56
N CYS A 744 8.18 7.92 6.19
CA CYS A 744 6.71 8.03 6.21
C CYS A 744 6.08 7.59 7.53
N GLN A 745 6.85 6.96 8.42
CA GLN A 745 6.39 6.46 9.71
C GLN A 745 7.28 6.97 10.83
N ALA A 746 6.63 7.35 11.93
CA ALA A 746 7.32 7.68 13.17
C ALA A 746 6.98 6.65 14.24
N THR A 747 7.96 6.39 15.08
CA THR A 747 7.85 5.49 16.24
C THR A 747 8.65 6.07 17.40
N ILE A 748 8.49 5.47 18.57
CA ILE A 748 9.13 5.91 19.80
C ILE A 748 10.64 5.64 19.68
N LEU A 749 11.47 6.65 19.96
CA LEU A 749 12.92 6.55 19.80
C LEU A 749 13.57 5.74 20.92
N GLY A 750 13.10 5.90 22.15
CA GLY A 750 13.72 5.33 23.35
C GLY A 750 15.11 5.88 23.64
N SER A 751 16.01 5.00 24.09
CA SER A 751 17.31 5.34 24.70
C SER A 751 18.31 6.10 23.81
N ILE A 752 18.12 6.20 22.49
CA ILE A 752 18.94 7.10 21.66
C ILE A 752 18.69 8.56 22.04
N PHE A 753 17.46 8.90 22.45
CA PHE A 753 17.10 10.26 22.89
C PHE A 753 17.88 10.73 24.13
N LYS A 754 18.45 9.81 24.92
CA LYS A 754 19.31 10.15 26.06
C LYS A 754 20.52 11.01 25.66
N LEU A 755 20.94 10.96 24.38
CA LEU A 755 21.96 11.86 23.83
C LEU A 755 21.48 13.31 23.81
N VAL A 756 20.21 13.54 23.41
CA VAL A 756 19.57 14.85 23.44
C VAL A 756 19.37 15.31 24.89
N SER A 757 18.93 14.40 25.78
CA SER A 757 18.80 14.69 27.22
C SER A 757 20.13 15.12 27.84
N ALA A 758 21.22 14.39 27.57
CA ALA A 758 22.57 14.76 28.01
C ALA A 758 22.99 16.13 27.44
N TYR A 759 22.82 16.31 26.14
CA TYR A 759 23.16 17.56 25.45
C TYR A 759 22.42 18.77 26.03
N SER A 760 21.11 18.66 26.29
CA SER A 760 20.29 19.76 26.80
C SER A 760 20.83 20.31 28.12
N VAL A 761 21.26 19.43 29.03
CA VAL A 761 21.85 19.83 30.31
C VAL A 761 23.29 20.30 30.14
N LEU A 762 24.13 19.55 29.41
CA LEU A 762 25.56 19.90 29.25
C LEU A 762 25.76 21.23 28.54
N SER A 763 24.95 21.55 27.53
CA SER A 763 25.05 22.80 26.78
C SER A 763 24.69 24.03 27.64
N GLN A 764 23.63 23.94 28.46
CA GLN A 764 23.27 25.00 29.41
C GLN A 764 24.38 25.23 30.43
N GLN A 765 24.93 24.15 30.99
CA GLN A 765 25.96 24.26 32.01
C GLN A 765 27.29 24.79 31.47
N PHE A 766 27.63 24.43 30.22
CA PHE A 766 28.77 25.00 29.52
C PHE A 766 28.62 26.53 29.35
N LEU A 767 27.40 26.99 29.02
CA LEU A 767 27.10 28.43 28.94
C LEU A 767 27.17 29.15 30.29
N LEU A 768 26.88 28.45 31.39
CA LEU A 768 27.01 28.97 32.76
C LEU A 768 28.45 28.99 33.29
N GLY A 769 29.44 28.61 32.48
CA GLY A 769 30.87 28.62 32.86
C GLY A 769 31.26 27.51 33.84
N GLN A 770 30.41 26.50 34.04
CA GLN A 770 30.71 25.34 34.88
C GLN A 770 31.54 24.33 34.09
N HIS A 771 32.80 24.68 33.82
CA HIS A 771 33.70 23.90 32.98
C HIS A 771 34.26 22.64 33.69
N GLU A 772 34.24 22.57 35.02
CA GLU A 772 34.80 21.45 35.79
C GLU A 772 33.78 20.31 36.04
N ASP A 773 33.92 19.24 35.25
CA ASP A 773 33.59 17.84 35.61
C ASP A 773 32.13 17.51 35.97
N ILE A 774 31.13 18.12 35.33
CA ILE A 774 29.69 17.77 35.50
C ILE A 774 29.46 16.25 35.36
N ALA A 775 30.16 15.62 34.42
CA ALA A 775 30.12 14.17 34.22
C ALA A 775 30.48 13.39 35.50
N LYS A 776 31.35 13.93 36.36
CA LYS A 776 31.78 13.33 37.65
C LYS A 776 31.08 13.92 38.88
N GLN A 777 30.42 15.08 38.75
CA GLN A 777 29.70 15.71 39.85
C GLN A 777 28.38 14.99 40.16
N PHE A 778 27.63 14.59 39.14
CA PHE A 778 26.39 13.82 39.33
C PHE A 778 26.63 12.32 39.13
N VAL A 779 26.69 11.59 40.25
CA VAL A 779 26.89 10.14 40.30
C VAL A 779 25.81 9.49 41.15
N ILE A 780 25.19 8.44 40.63
CA ILE A 780 24.26 7.59 41.39
C ILE A 780 24.87 6.21 41.61
N ILE A 781 24.31 5.47 42.56
CA ILE A 781 24.67 4.09 42.87
C ILE A 781 23.54 3.18 42.39
N ASP A 782 23.90 2.16 41.61
CA ASP A 782 22.95 1.16 41.14
C ASP A 782 22.43 0.27 42.28
N LYS A 783 21.25 -0.32 42.10
CA LYS A 783 20.67 -1.25 43.07
C LYS A 783 21.61 -2.40 43.39
N ASN A 784 21.56 -2.89 44.63
CA ASN A 784 22.34 -4.04 45.09
C ASN A 784 23.86 -3.84 44.88
N SER A 785 24.34 -2.61 45.00
CA SER A 785 25.75 -2.25 44.95
C SER A 785 26.22 -1.80 46.32
N PHE A 786 27.47 -2.11 46.67
CA PHE A 786 28.14 -1.66 47.90
C PHE A 786 27.40 -1.96 49.22
N GLY A 787 26.50 -2.96 49.23
CA GLY A 787 25.78 -3.39 50.43
C GLY A 787 24.59 -2.51 50.84
N TYR A 788 24.23 -1.50 50.04
CA TYR A 788 23.04 -0.67 50.32
C TYR A 788 21.74 -1.45 50.05
N ILE A 789 20.84 -1.46 51.04
CA ILE A 789 19.54 -2.14 50.99
C ILE A 789 18.47 -1.16 51.46
N SER A 790 17.30 -1.15 50.81
CA SER A 790 16.14 -0.38 51.23
C SER A 790 14.87 -1.21 51.10
N SER A 791 14.00 -1.15 52.11
CA SER A 791 12.69 -1.79 52.12
C SER A 791 11.65 -1.06 51.27
N LYS A 792 11.90 0.23 50.96
CA LYS A 792 11.00 1.05 50.13
C LYS A 792 11.30 0.86 48.65
N ALA A 793 10.26 0.99 47.81
CA ALA A 793 10.43 0.97 46.35
C ALA A 793 11.32 2.15 45.91
N HIS A 794 12.49 1.83 45.36
CA HIS A 794 13.50 2.77 44.91
C HIS A 794 14.00 2.38 43.52
N VAL A 795 14.72 3.27 42.83
CA VAL A 795 15.37 3.01 41.52
C VAL A 795 16.89 2.90 41.61
N GLY A 796 17.48 3.35 42.72
CA GLY A 796 18.92 3.30 43.02
C GLY A 796 19.20 4.03 44.34
N PHE A 797 20.45 4.44 44.56
CA PHE A 797 20.84 5.28 45.68
C PHE A 797 21.61 6.50 45.18
N PHE A 798 21.54 7.62 45.89
CA PHE A 798 22.43 8.75 45.68
C PHE A 798 23.85 8.39 46.16
N LYS A 799 24.85 9.19 45.79
CA LYS A 799 26.27 8.97 46.17
C LYS A 799 26.50 8.88 47.69
N ASP A 800 25.62 9.52 48.47
CA ASP A 800 25.63 9.50 49.94
C ASP A 800 24.99 8.22 50.55
N GLY A 801 24.49 7.31 49.72
CA GLY A 801 23.83 6.07 50.14
C GLY A 801 22.33 6.20 50.42
N SER A 802 21.74 7.39 50.25
CA SER A 802 20.29 7.58 50.43
C SER A 802 19.48 6.97 49.27
N PRO A 803 18.35 6.27 49.52
CA PRO A 803 17.59 5.61 48.47
C PRO A 803 16.83 6.62 47.59
N ILE A 804 16.89 6.44 46.27
CA ILE A 804 16.13 7.23 45.29
C ILE A 804 14.75 6.60 45.11
N PRO A 805 13.66 7.15 45.66
CA PRO A 805 12.34 6.53 45.59
C PRO A 805 11.81 6.48 44.15
N VAL A 806 10.95 5.50 43.85
CA VAL A 806 10.30 5.39 42.53
C VAL A 806 9.44 6.61 42.23
N PHE A 807 8.66 7.08 43.21
CA PHE A 807 7.99 8.37 43.12
C PHE A 807 8.90 9.45 43.68
N PHE A 808 9.39 10.35 42.82
CA PHE A 808 10.36 11.38 43.16
C PHE A 808 9.86 12.75 42.69
N ARG A 809 9.77 13.70 43.62
CA ARG A 809 9.36 15.10 43.37
C ARG A 809 8.14 15.27 42.45
N GLY A 810 7.09 14.48 42.68
CA GLY A 810 5.83 14.59 41.94
C GLY A 810 5.74 13.77 40.65
N GLY A 811 6.78 13.00 40.30
CA GLY A 811 6.78 12.11 39.12
C GLY A 811 7.27 10.70 39.42
N CYS A 812 6.96 9.75 38.53
CA CYS A 812 7.43 8.36 38.62
C CYS A 812 8.71 8.17 37.80
N LEU A 813 9.79 7.74 38.43
CA LEU A 813 11.07 7.46 37.78
C LEU A 813 11.08 6.05 37.15
N PRO A 814 11.56 5.92 35.90
CA PRO A 814 11.77 4.62 35.29
C PRO A 814 12.93 3.87 35.94
N GLY A 815 12.78 2.54 36.07
CA GLY A 815 13.84 1.65 36.57
C GLY A 815 14.83 1.21 35.48
N ASN A 816 15.90 0.53 35.91
CA ASN A 816 16.86 -0.14 35.03
C ASN A 816 16.56 -1.64 34.87
N ASP A 817 16.97 -2.20 33.72
CA ASP A 817 16.92 -3.65 33.43
C ASP A 817 18.10 -4.43 34.04
N PHE A 818 19.09 -3.72 34.59
CA PHE A 818 20.27 -4.29 35.24
C PHE A 818 20.31 -3.91 36.73
N ARG A 819 21.13 -4.64 37.49
CA ARG A 819 21.44 -4.39 38.91
C ARG A 819 22.91 -4.71 39.17
N SER A 820 23.42 -4.25 40.31
CA SER A 820 24.79 -4.51 40.81
C SER A 820 25.90 -4.02 39.88
N ARG A 821 25.74 -2.84 39.27
CA ARG A 821 26.76 -2.22 38.40
C ARG A 821 27.68 -1.21 39.09
N GLY A 822 27.44 -0.89 40.36
CA GLY A 822 28.27 0.03 41.13
C GLY A 822 27.90 1.50 40.90
N LEU A 823 28.93 2.35 40.76
CA LEU A 823 28.77 3.78 40.53
C LEU A 823 28.41 4.04 39.06
N ILE A 824 27.47 4.97 38.84
CA ILE A 824 27.02 5.39 37.52
C ILE A 824 27.20 6.90 37.41
N ASP A 825 28.24 7.30 36.68
CA ASP A 825 28.47 8.67 36.20
C ASP A 825 27.84 8.86 34.79
N LEU A 826 28.00 10.02 34.16
CA LEU A 826 27.36 10.28 32.85
C LEU A 826 27.84 9.32 31.74
N ILE A 827 29.14 9.04 31.69
CA ILE A 827 29.75 8.18 30.67
C ILE A 827 29.27 6.74 30.88
N ALA A 828 29.31 6.26 32.13
CA ALA A 828 28.78 4.97 32.52
C ALA A 828 27.26 4.89 32.26
N ALA A 829 26.52 5.96 32.49
CA ALA A 829 25.09 6.03 32.20
C ALA A 829 24.77 5.89 30.71
N LEU A 830 25.59 6.48 29.82
CA LEU A 830 25.48 6.28 28.37
C LEU A 830 25.85 4.84 27.97
N GLU A 831 26.96 4.32 28.51
CA GLU A 831 27.47 2.96 28.29
C GLU A 831 26.41 1.88 28.58
N MET A 832 25.85 1.90 29.79
CA MET A 832 24.86 0.91 30.26
C MET A 832 23.42 1.33 30.00
N SER A 833 23.21 2.54 29.46
CA SER A 833 21.92 3.15 29.18
C SER A 833 20.99 3.30 30.40
N SER A 834 21.49 3.86 31.51
CA SER A 834 20.74 4.01 32.76
C SER A 834 19.52 4.95 32.65
N ASN A 835 18.29 4.43 32.77
CA ASN A 835 17.05 5.23 32.73
C ASN A 835 16.90 6.25 33.88
N PRO A 836 17.09 5.87 35.16
CA PRO A 836 16.90 6.79 36.26
C PRO A 836 17.96 7.90 36.26
N TYR A 837 19.17 7.63 35.75
CA TYR A 837 20.20 8.67 35.62
C TYR A 837 19.74 9.82 34.74
N PHE A 838 19.30 9.56 33.50
CA PHE A 838 18.86 10.63 32.59
C PHE A 838 17.57 11.34 33.06
N SER A 839 16.67 10.59 33.70
CA SER A 839 15.45 11.18 34.28
C SER A 839 15.78 12.18 35.40
N LEU A 840 16.74 11.83 36.26
CA LEU A 840 17.24 12.73 37.31
C LEU A 840 18.09 13.86 36.75
N LEU A 841 18.95 13.58 35.76
CA LEU A 841 19.79 14.59 35.11
C LEU A 841 18.92 15.73 34.56
N VAL A 842 17.90 15.39 33.77
CA VAL A 842 16.95 16.38 33.23
C VAL A 842 16.11 16.99 34.34
N GLY A 843 15.56 16.19 35.27
CA GLY A 843 14.68 16.72 36.31
C GLY A 843 15.34 17.71 37.26
N GLU A 844 16.63 17.53 37.53
CA GLU A 844 17.33 18.26 38.60
C GLU A 844 18.31 19.32 38.09
N TYR A 845 18.82 19.17 36.86
CA TYR A 845 19.87 20.06 36.32
C TYR A 845 19.45 20.87 35.08
N LEU A 846 18.26 20.62 34.53
CA LEU A 846 17.69 21.45 33.48
C LEU A 846 17.02 22.67 34.11
N SER A 847 17.19 23.85 33.51
CA SER A 847 16.63 25.10 34.04
C SER A 847 15.11 25.16 33.92
N ASP A 848 14.58 24.84 32.72
CA ASP A 848 13.15 24.68 32.46
C ASP A 848 12.88 23.29 31.86
N PRO A 849 11.94 22.48 32.39
CA PRO A 849 11.50 21.24 31.77
C PRO A 849 11.20 21.31 30.25
N GLU A 850 10.72 22.45 29.75
CA GLU A 850 10.41 22.65 28.32
C GLU A 850 11.68 22.73 27.45
N ASP A 851 12.83 23.09 28.02
CA ASP A 851 14.11 23.17 27.29
C ASP A 851 14.50 21.82 26.67
N LEU A 852 14.00 20.70 27.22
CA LEU A 852 14.22 19.38 26.64
C LEU A 852 13.52 19.24 25.28
N CYS A 853 12.29 19.76 25.17
CA CYS A 853 11.54 19.78 23.92
C CYS A 853 12.13 20.78 22.93
N ASP A 854 12.64 21.91 23.41
CA ASP A 854 13.34 22.88 22.58
C ASP A 854 14.64 22.28 22.01
N ALA A 855 15.42 21.58 22.84
CA ALA A 855 16.60 20.84 22.38
C ALA A 855 16.25 19.78 21.33
N ALA A 856 15.19 18.99 21.55
CA ALA A 856 14.69 18.03 20.57
C ALA A 856 14.32 18.68 19.23
N SER A 857 13.63 19.82 19.29
CA SER A 857 13.21 20.60 18.11
C SER A 857 14.40 21.24 17.40
N LEU A 858 15.44 21.67 18.14
CA LEU A 858 16.69 22.17 17.58
C LEU A 858 17.41 21.10 16.75
N PHE A 859 17.34 19.83 17.16
CA PHE A 859 17.86 18.69 16.39
C PHE A 859 16.99 18.26 15.21
N GLY A 860 15.83 18.89 15.00
CA GLY A 860 14.93 18.63 13.89
C GLY A 860 13.83 17.59 14.16
N PHE A 861 13.62 17.17 15.42
CA PHE A 861 12.45 16.39 15.79
C PHE A 861 11.19 17.27 15.81
N GLY A 862 10.04 16.70 15.42
CA GLY A 862 8.77 17.43 15.33
C GLY A 862 8.59 18.25 14.04
N GLU A 863 9.58 18.27 13.15
CA GLU A 863 9.49 18.90 11.83
C GLU A 863 9.99 17.98 10.71
N LYS A 864 9.54 18.21 9.47
CA LYS A 864 10.08 17.49 8.31
C LYS A 864 11.57 17.81 8.12
N THR A 865 12.35 16.83 7.73
CA THR A 865 13.80 16.98 7.49
C THR A 865 14.07 17.89 6.28
N GLY A 866 13.16 17.89 5.30
CA GLY A 866 13.29 18.66 4.07
C GLY A 866 13.71 17.81 2.86
N LEU A 867 13.71 16.47 3.01
CA LEU A 867 14.02 15.51 1.95
C LEU A 867 13.16 15.71 0.68
N GLY A 868 11.92 16.19 0.85
CA GLY A 868 11.03 16.54 -0.25
C GLY A 868 10.23 15.38 -0.83
N LEU A 869 10.44 14.15 -0.35
CA LEU A 869 9.62 13.01 -0.75
C LEU A 869 8.18 13.12 -0.21
N SER A 870 7.24 12.63 -1.02
CA SER A 870 5.82 12.57 -0.68
C SER A 870 5.58 11.69 0.54
N GLY A 871 4.78 12.16 1.50
CA GLY A 871 4.43 11.38 2.69
C GLY A 871 5.42 11.48 3.85
N GLU A 872 6.46 12.32 3.75
CA GLU A 872 7.37 12.58 4.88
C GLU A 872 6.60 13.05 6.13
N TYR A 873 6.78 12.28 7.20
CA TYR A 873 6.13 12.49 8.49
C TYR A 873 7.03 13.35 9.39
N ALA A 874 6.44 14.35 10.06
CA ALA A 874 7.18 15.30 10.89
C ALA A 874 7.55 14.75 12.29
N GLY A 875 6.97 13.61 12.69
CA GLY A 875 7.06 13.15 14.07
C GLY A 875 6.26 14.06 15.02
N SER A 876 6.49 13.91 16.32
CA SER A 876 5.87 14.74 17.36
C SER A 876 6.78 14.80 18.58
N VAL A 877 6.85 15.98 19.20
CA VAL A 877 7.55 16.24 20.47
C VAL A 877 6.48 16.54 21.54
N PRO A 878 6.67 16.14 22.81
CA PRO A 878 5.72 16.45 23.89
C PRO A 878 5.54 17.95 24.14
N SER A 879 4.39 18.33 24.70
CA SER A 879 4.05 19.73 25.04
C SER A 879 3.59 19.93 26.48
N ASP A 880 3.63 18.88 27.31
CA ASP A 880 3.11 18.87 28.68
C ASP A 880 4.23 18.79 29.75
N LEU A 881 5.49 18.97 29.37
CA LEU A 881 6.64 18.69 30.25
C LEU A 881 6.75 19.64 31.46
N ALA A 882 6.29 20.89 31.34
CA ALA A 882 6.33 21.88 32.42
C ALA A 882 5.55 21.44 33.67
N TYR A 883 4.41 20.76 33.49
CA TYR A 883 3.52 20.37 34.59
C TYR A 883 3.38 18.85 34.76
N ASN A 884 3.77 18.04 33.78
CA ASN A 884 3.76 16.58 33.86
C ASN A 884 5.17 16.02 34.17
N ARG A 885 5.52 15.97 35.45
CA ARG A 885 6.84 15.47 35.90
C ARG A 885 7.12 14.02 35.48
N SER A 886 6.11 13.15 35.50
CA SER A 886 6.26 11.77 35.00
C SER A 886 6.49 11.74 33.48
N GLY A 887 5.80 12.62 32.73
CA GLY A 887 6.03 12.86 31.31
C GLY A 887 7.45 13.34 31.02
N LEU A 888 8.01 14.25 31.84
CA LEU A 888 9.40 14.70 31.74
C LEU A 888 10.39 13.54 31.93
N TYR A 889 10.22 12.72 32.98
CA TYR A 889 11.07 11.56 33.23
C TYR A 889 10.99 10.51 32.13
N ALA A 890 9.79 10.25 31.59
CA ALA A 890 9.61 9.35 30.46
C ALA A 890 10.21 9.92 29.16
N THR A 891 10.05 11.22 28.91
CA THR A 891 10.62 11.89 27.72
C THR A 891 12.13 11.94 27.78
N ALA A 892 12.74 12.12 28.97
CA ALA A 892 14.20 12.10 29.15
C ALA A 892 14.87 10.78 28.70
N ILE A 893 14.11 9.69 28.62
CA ILE A 893 14.57 8.39 28.10
C ILE A 893 14.03 8.08 26.69
N GLY A 894 13.40 9.05 26.04
CA GLY A 894 12.84 8.96 24.68
C GLY A 894 11.51 8.22 24.58
N GLN A 895 10.73 8.14 25.66
CA GLN A 895 9.36 7.64 25.69
C GLN A 895 8.34 8.79 25.78
N HIS A 896 7.14 8.54 26.29
CA HIS A 896 5.99 9.47 26.31
C HIS A 896 5.43 9.71 24.89
N THR A 897 4.94 10.90 24.58
CA THR A 897 4.38 11.24 23.26
C THR A 897 5.44 11.61 22.21
N LEU A 898 6.72 11.33 22.48
CA LEU A 898 7.81 11.53 21.52
C LEU A 898 7.80 10.43 20.46
N VAL A 899 7.58 10.82 19.21
CA VAL A 899 7.68 9.92 18.04
C VAL A 899 8.51 10.56 16.94
N VAL A 900 9.45 9.80 16.38
CA VAL A 900 10.42 10.29 15.40
C VAL A 900 10.58 9.29 14.25
N THR A 901 11.08 9.77 13.11
CA THR A 901 11.46 8.89 11.99
C THR A 901 12.94 8.46 12.09
N PRO A 902 13.31 7.30 11.53
CA PRO A 902 14.72 6.92 11.40
C PRO A 902 15.57 7.96 10.67
N LEU A 903 15.03 8.62 9.65
CA LEU A 903 15.74 9.70 8.95
C LEU A 903 16.02 10.90 9.87
N GLN A 904 15.04 11.35 10.66
CA GLN A 904 15.27 12.42 11.65
C GLN A 904 16.34 12.03 12.67
N THR A 905 16.32 10.77 13.13
CA THR A 905 17.33 10.25 14.07
C THR A 905 18.72 10.29 13.48
N ALA A 906 18.84 9.96 12.19
CA ALA A 906 20.11 9.97 11.48
C ALA A 906 20.63 11.41 11.30
N VAL A 907 19.76 12.38 10.96
CA VAL A 907 20.09 13.82 10.89
C VAL A 907 20.53 14.37 12.25
N MET A 908 19.81 14.03 13.32
CA MET A 908 20.18 14.40 14.69
C MET A 908 21.58 13.89 15.01
N LEU A 909 21.86 12.61 14.73
CA LEU A 909 23.14 11.99 15.02
C LEU A 909 24.30 12.60 14.22
N SER A 910 24.07 12.94 12.94
CA SER A 910 25.05 13.66 12.12
C SER A 910 25.47 14.98 12.75
N SER A 911 24.50 15.75 13.27
CA SER A 911 24.79 17.03 13.90
C SER A 911 25.62 16.92 15.19
N LEU A 912 25.54 15.80 15.90
CA LEU A 912 26.34 15.56 17.11
C LEU A 912 27.83 15.39 16.79
N VAL A 913 28.16 14.85 15.62
CA VAL A 913 29.54 14.48 15.26
C VAL A 913 30.22 15.45 14.28
N ASN A 914 29.45 16.25 13.53
CA ASN A 914 29.96 17.18 12.52
C ASN A 914 30.15 18.63 13.04
N GLY A 915 30.11 18.85 14.35
CA GLY A 915 30.22 20.18 14.96
C GLY A 915 28.90 20.98 15.02
N GLY A 916 27.75 20.30 15.02
CA GLY A 916 26.45 20.93 15.24
C GLY A 916 25.71 21.36 13.97
N VAL A 917 26.18 21.02 12.77
CA VAL A 917 25.53 21.45 11.52
C VAL A 917 24.41 20.48 11.17
N ILE A 918 23.20 21.00 10.97
CA ILE A 918 22.07 20.22 10.46
C ILE A 918 21.95 20.48 8.96
N TYR A 919 22.30 19.46 8.17
CA TYR A 919 22.08 19.45 6.73
C TYR A 919 20.68 18.94 6.39
N ILE A 920 20.11 19.46 5.30
CA ILE A 920 18.92 18.89 4.70
C ILE A 920 19.34 17.59 4.00
N PRO A 921 18.74 16.42 4.34
CA PRO A 921 19.02 15.18 3.63
C PRO A 921 18.74 15.35 2.13
N ASN A 922 19.69 14.94 1.29
CA ASN A 922 19.59 15.11 -0.15
C ASN A 922 19.76 13.77 -0.86
N LEU A 923 18.90 13.54 -1.86
CA LEU A 923 18.95 12.38 -2.75
C LEU A 923 19.58 12.70 -4.10
N LEU A 924 19.78 13.97 -4.45
CA LEU A 924 20.30 14.39 -5.74
C LEU A 924 21.79 14.74 -5.64
N PHE A 925 22.65 13.91 -6.22
CA PHE A 925 24.10 14.14 -6.23
C PHE A 925 24.48 15.25 -7.20
N GLY A 926 23.90 15.22 -8.40
CA GLY A 926 24.18 16.21 -9.44
C GLY A 926 23.16 16.22 -10.57
N LYS A 927 23.13 17.33 -11.31
CA LYS A 927 22.34 17.49 -12.54
C LYS A 927 23.29 17.48 -13.74
N GLY A 928 22.89 16.77 -14.79
CA GLY A 928 23.68 16.68 -16.02
C GLY A 928 22.96 17.26 -17.23
N LYS A 929 23.66 18.10 -17.99
CA LYS A 929 23.45 18.30 -19.44
C LYS A 929 24.68 17.75 -20.15
N ASP A 930 24.47 16.84 -21.11
CA ASP A 930 25.54 16.27 -21.96
C ASP A 930 26.75 15.67 -21.20
N LYS A 931 26.52 14.55 -20.50
CA LYS A 931 27.52 13.67 -19.85
C LYS A 931 28.38 14.29 -18.73
N GLN A 932 28.31 15.59 -18.45
CA GLN A 932 28.96 16.22 -17.29
C GLN A 932 27.95 16.42 -16.16
N PHE A 933 28.24 15.86 -14.99
CA PHE A 933 27.44 16.05 -13.76
C PHE A 933 28.19 16.99 -12.82
N TYR A 934 27.51 18.03 -12.34
CA TYR A 934 28.05 18.92 -11.32
C TYR A 934 27.50 18.53 -9.96
N LYS A 935 28.40 18.29 -9.01
CA LYS A 935 28.03 18.00 -7.62
C LYS A 935 27.32 19.22 -7.03
N LEU A 936 26.12 19.02 -6.48
CA LEU A 936 25.39 20.08 -5.80
C LEU A 936 26.00 20.34 -4.42
N PRO A 937 26.14 21.61 -3.99
CA PRO A 937 26.63 21.91 -2.66
C PRO A 937 25.60 21.46 -1.60
N PRO A 938 26.07 21.01 -0.43
CA PRO A 938 25.18 20.58 0.65
C PRO A 938 24.37 21.78 1.18
N VAL A 939 23.09 21.56 1.46
CA VAL A 939 22.18 22.61 1.95
C VAL A 939 22.12 22.57 3.46
N LYS A 940 22.67 23.61 4.10
CA LYS A 940 22.62 23.78 5.55
C LYS A 940 21.25 24.33 5.97
N LYS A 941 20.56 23.61 6.86
CA LYS A 941 19.27 24.04 7.44
C LYS A 941 19.49 24.99 8.61
N ARG A 942 20.29 24.57 9.59
CA ARG A 942 20.63 25.36 10.80
C ARG A 942 21.91 24.83 11.46
N THR A 943 22.39 25.54 12.48
CA THR A 943 23.46 25.07 13.36
C THR A 943 22.96 25.02 14.79
N VAL A 944 23.20 23.89 15.45
CA VAL A 944 23.03 23.65 16.88
C VAL A 944 24.33 24.02 17.56
N PHE A 945 24.25 24.67 18.73
CA PHE A 945 25.43 25.00 19.53
C PHE A 945 26.07 23.72 20.08
N MET A 946 27.19 23.29 19.52
CA MET A 946 27.85 22.03 19.90
C MET A 946 29.32 22.28 20.32
N PRO A 947 29.57 22.63 21.59
CA PRO A 947 30.94 22.76 22.09
C PRO A 947 31.71 21.44 22.02
N GLU A 948 32.99 21.51 21.66
CA GLU A 948 33.87 20.35 21.56
C GLU A 948 33.91 19.49 22.84
N PRO A 949 33.99 20.06 24.07
CA PRO A 949 33.95 19.24 25.29
C PRO A 949 32.64 18.46 25.48
N VAL A 950 31.51 19.03 25.03
CA VAL A 950 30.20 18.37 25.09
C VAL A 950 30.15 17.22 24.08
N ALA A 951 30.61 17.48 22.85
CA ALA A 951 30.67 16.46 21.80
C ALA A 951 31.57 15.28 22.22
N GLU A 952 32.77 15.55 22.78
CA GLU A 952 33.70 14.51 23.21
C GLU A 952 33.16 13.65 24.36
N LEU A 953 32.43 14.23 25.32
CA LEU A 953 31.76 13.45 26.37
C LEU A 953 30.69 12.51 25.78
N LEU A 954 29.89 12.98 24.83
CA LEU A 954 28.88 12.15 24.16
C LEU A 954 29.53 11.04 23.33
N LYS A 955 30.57 11.37 22.55
CA LYS A 955 31.35 10.39 21.76
C LYS A 955 31.97 9.33 22.68
N SER A 956 32.58 9.72 23.79
CA SER A 956 33.15 8.78 24.77
C SER A 956 32.10 7.83 25.34
N GLY A 957 30.92 8.34 25.70
CA GLY A 957 29.82 7.51 26.16
C GLY A 957 29.35 6.50 25.10
N MET A 958 29.21 6.95 23.85
CA MET A 958 28.84 6.10 22.70
C MET A 958 29.93 5.09 22.33
N HIS A 959 31.20 5.44 22.48
CA HIS A 959 32.31 4.51 22.29
C HIS A 959 32.27 3.39 23.35
N ASN A 960 31.97 3.74 24.61
CA ASN A 960 31.87 2.77 25.70
C ASN A 960 30.64 1.85 25.59
N VAL A 961 29.60 2.21 24.83
CA VAL A 961 28.50 1.28 24.50
C VAL A 961 29.03 0.01 23.82
N ILE A 962 30.09 0.14 23.02
CA ILE A 962 30.75 -0.98 22.34
C ILE A 962 31.87 -1.53 23.21
N TRP A 963 32.79 -0.68 23.69
CA TRP A 963 34.06 -1.10 24.32
C TRP A 963 34.02 -1.21 25.87
N GLY A 964 33.11 -0.50 26.53
CA GLY A 964 33.00 -0.46 27.98
C GLY A 964 32.70 -1.82 28.62
N ARG A 965 33.04 -1.99 29.89
CA ARG A 965 32.89 -3.26 30.64
C ARG A 965 31.43 -3.76 30.66
N HIS A 966 30.49 -2.83 30.66
CA HIS A 966 29.06 -3.02 30.78
C HIS A 966 28.28 -2.49 29.57
N GLY A 967 28.98 -2.15 28.47
CA GLY A 967 28.41 -1.65 27.23
C GLY A 967 27.30 -2.54 26.66
N THR A 968 26.21 -1.91 26.24
CA THR A 968 25.00 -2.60 25.75
C THR A 968 25.21 -3.30 24.39
N ALA A 969 26.15 -2.86 23.56
CA ALA A 969 26.47 -3.46 22.27
C ALA A 969 27.78 -4.29 22.28
N ARG A 970 28.32 -4.60 23.47
CA ARG A 970 29.62 -5.25 23.61
C ARG A 970 29.81 -6.55 22.84
N THR A 971 28.73 -7.29 22.58
CA THR A 971 28.75 -8.60 21.91
C THR A 971 29.23 -8.51 20.46
N ILE A 972 29.17 -7.34 19.83
CA ILE A 972 29.66 -7.17 18.45
C ILE A 972 31.20 -7.29 18.37
N ARG A 973 31.91 -7.13 19.49
CA ARG A 973 33.38 -7.31 19.58
C ARG A 973 33.85 -8.71 19.21
N GLU A 974 32.98 -9.71 19.36
CA GLU A 974 33.26 -11.10 18.99
C GLU A 974 32.97 -11.37 17.51
N GLN A 975 32.26 -10.47 16.82
CA GLN A 975 31.76 -10.67 15.45
C GLN A 975 32.55 -9.90 14.40
N PHE A 976 33.18 -8.78 14.76
CA PHE A 976 33.88 -7.89 13.81
C PHE A 976 35.29 -7.58 14.27
N SER A 977 36.13 -7.10 13.35
CA SER A 977 37.53 -6.80 13.64
C SER A 977 37.68 -5.60 14.61
N PRO A 978 38.64 -5.65 15.54
CA PRO A 978 38.94 -4.52 16.43
C PRO A 978 39.30 -3.23 15.67
N GLU A 979 39.94 -3.34 14.50
CA GLU A 979 40.35 -2.20 13.67
C GLU A 979 39.17 -1.46 13.03
N LEU A 980 38.09 -2.18 12.69
CA LEU A 980 36.84 -1.57 12.24
C LEU A 980 36.12 -0.93 13.43
N LEU A 981 35.95 -1.70 14.52
CA LEU A 981 35.18 -1.27 15.69
C LEU A 981 35.83 -0.13 16.50
N SER A 982 37.16 0.07 16.40
CA SER A 982 37.82 1.21 17.04
C SER A 982 37.44 2.55 16.41
N ARG A 983 36.95 2.53 15.17
CA ARG A 983 36.48 3.72 14.43
C ARG A 983 34.96 3.84 14.42
N VAL A 984 34.26 3.09 15.28
CA VAL A 984 32.79 3.09 15.34
C VAL A 984 32.34 3.42 16.76
N ILE A 985 31.38 4.33 16.86
CA ILE A 985 30.64 4.62 18.09
C ILE A 985 29.16 4.35 17.86
N GLY A 986 28.40 4.10 18.93
CA GLY A 986 26.96 3.94 18.75
C GLY A 986 26.15 3.95 20.03
N LYS A 987 24.83 3.89 19.85
CA LYS A 987 23.86 3.86 20.94
C LYS A 987 22.71 2.90 20.60
N THR A 988 22.48 1.96 21.51
CA THR A 988 21.33 1.05 21.46
C THR A 988 20.06 1.74 21.97
N SER A 989 18.92 1.32 21.43
CA SER A 989 17.60 1.62 21.97
C SER A 989 16.68 0.41 21.98
N THR A 990 15.85 0.37 23.02
CA THR A 990 14.67 -0.48 23.10
C THR A 990 13.52 0.45 23.48
N ALA A 991 12.65 0.73 22.52
CA ALA A 991 11.47 1.55 22.72
C ALA A 991 10.26 0.65 22.98
N GLU A 992 9.41 1.01 23.94
CA GLU A 992 8.30 0.18 24.37
C GLU A 992 6.98 0.83 23.94
N ALA A 993 6.15 0.08 23.22
CA ALA A 993 4.85 0.52 22.76
C ALA A 993 3.77 -0.45 23.22
N LEU A 994 2.65 0.07 23.73
CA LEU A 994 1.45 -0.74 23.92
C LEU A 994 0.74 -0.85 22.59
N VAL A 995 0.72 -2.06 22.04
CA VAL A 995 0.10 -2.36 20.75
C VAL A 995 -1.04 -3.34 20.98
N ARG A 996 -2.17 -3.04 20.38
CA ARG A 996 -3.28 -3.98 20.32
C ARG A 996 -3.08 -4.90 19.13
N VAL A 997 -2.86 -6.18 19.42
CA VAL A 997 -2.47 -7.21 18.45
C VAL A 997 -3.56 -8.20 18.12
N GLY A 998 -4.53 -8.37 19.02
CA GLY A 998 -5.60 -9.32 18.85
C GLY A 998 -6.87 -8.89 19.57
N LEU A 999 -7.86 -9.77 19.49
CA LEU A 999 -9.18 -9.53 20.08
C LEU A 999 -9.31 -10.09 21.50
N ASP A 1000 -8.35 -10.90 21.94
CA ASP A 1000 -8.33 -11.48 23.28
C ASP A 1000 -8.32 -10.42 24.38
N ARG A 1001 -9.08 -10.66 25.47
CA ARG A 1001 -9.20 -9.69 26.56
C ARG A 1001 -7.89 -9.51 27.34
N GLU A 1002 -7.17 -10.61 27.58
CA GLU A 1002 -6.00 -10.63 28.47
C GLU A 1002 -4.72 -10.37 27.70
N TYR A 1003 -4.58 -10.96 26.52
CA TYR A 1003 -3.38 -10.89 25.69
C TYR A 1003 -3.56 -10.04 24.43
N GLY A 1004 -4.74 -9.49 24.16
CA GLY A 1004 -4.96 -8.67 22.97
C GLY A 1004 -4.22 -7.33 23.00
N THR A 1005 -3.90 -6.81 24.17
CA THR A 1005 -3.03 -5.61 24.32
C THR A 1005 -1.69 -6.03 24.89
N MET A 1006 -0.64 -5.89 24.10
CA MET A 1006 0.71 -6.30 24.46
C MET A 1006 1.68 -5.15 24.46
N LYS A 1007 2.65 -5.24 25.36
CA LYS A 1007 3.82 -4.37 25.35
C LYS A 1007 4.83 -4.91 24.34
N MET A 1008 4.90 -4.28 23.18
CA MET A 1008 5.85 -4.57 22.12
C MET A 1008 7.09 -3.70 22.27
N LYS A 1009 8.18 -4.17 21.66
CA LYS A 1009 9.47 -3.51 21.69
C LYS A 1009 9.94 -3.26 20.27
N ASP A 1010 10.34 -2.01 20.03
CA ASP A 1010 11.02 -1.60 18.82
C ASP A 1010 12.50 -1.41 19.14
N ILE A 1011 13.37 -2.03 18.34
CA ILE A 1011 14.81 -2.02 18.52
C ILE A 1011 15.40 -0.95 17.61
N TRP A 1012 16.36 -0.20 18.16
CA TRP A 1012 17.20 0.66 17.35
C TRP A 1012 18.68 0.49 17.65
N PHE A 1013 19.49 0.77 16.65
CA PHE A 1013 20.90 1.09 16.83
C PHE A 1013 21.30 2.26 15.94
N ALA A 1014 21.84 3.29 16.58
CA ALA A 1014 22.41 4.46 15.91
C ALA A 1014 23.94 4.35 15.99
N ALA A 1015 24.60 4.34 14.84
CA ALA A 1015 26.04 4.18 14.71
C ALA A 1015 26.66 5.33 13.91
N VAL A 1016 27.90 5.66 14.22
CA VAL A 1016 28.73 6.56 13.43
C VAL A 1016 30.08 5.90 13.20
N SER A 1017 30.55 5.87 11.96
CA SER A 1017 31.91 5.47 11.60
C SER A 1017 32.78 6.69 11.31
N PHE A 1018 34.08 6.54 11.53
CA PHE A 1018 35.09 7.57 11.33
C PHE A 1018 36.19 7.06 10.39
N THR A 1019 36.85 7.99 9.70
CA THR A 1019 38.02 7.62 8.89
C THR A 1019 39.26 7.34 9.75
N ASP A 1020 39.30 7.91 10.96
CA ASP A 1020 40.41 7.86 11.90
C ASP A 1020 39.99 7.23 13.25
N GLN A 1021 40.98 6.76 14.00
CA GLN A 1021 40.77 6.17 15.34
C GLN A 1021 40.61 7.22 16.45
N GLU A 1022 40.92 8.48 16.17
CA GLU A 1022 40.77 9.61 17.10
C GLU A 1022 39.33 10.14 17.11
N LEU A 1023 38.46 9.61 16.24
CA LEU A 1023 37.04 9.97 16.12
C LEU A 1023 36.83 11.46 15.76
N VAL A 1024 37.74 11.99 14.94
CA VAL A 1024 37.75 13.41 14.51
C VAL A 1024 36.94 13.61 13.24
N HIS A 1025 37.11 12.74 12.24
CA HIS A 1025 36.49 12.90 10.92
C HIS A 1025 35.36 11.88 10.73
N PRO A 1026 34.10 12.26 11.01
CA PRO A 1026 32.97 11.37 10.85
C PRO A 1026 32.75 11.10 9.36
N GLU A 1027 32.48 9.84 9.04
CA GLU A 1027 32.41 9.36 7.66
C GLU A 1027 30.98 8.94 7.27
N LEU A 1028 30.35 8.13 8.12
CA LEU A 1028 29.04 7.57 7.84
C LEU A 1028 28.21 7.51 9.11
N VAL A 1029 26.95 7.93 9.03
CA VAL A 1029 25.95 7.71 10.05
C VAL A 1029 25.00 6.62 9.59
N VAL A 1030 24.80 5.60 10.42
CA VAL A 1030 23.89 4.49 10.14
C VAL A 1030 22.86 4.37 11.27
N VAL A 1031 21.58 4.43 10.93
CA VAL A 1031 20.47 4.17 11.85
C VAL A 1031 19.73 2.94 11.38
N VAL A 1032 19.67 1.94 12.26
CA VAL A 1032 18.90 0.71 12.04
C VAL A 1032 17.71 0.72 12.98
N TYR A 1033 16.52 0.54 12.41
CA TYR A 1033 15.25 0.41 13.11
C TYR A 1033 14.62 -0.93 12.77
N LEU A 1034 14.31 -1.73 13.79
CA LEU A 1034 13.69 -3.04 13.63
C LEU A 1034 12.45 -3.10 14.51
N ARG A 1035 11.30 -3.31 13.88
CA ARG A 1035 10.03 -3.42 14.59
C ARG A 1035 9.92 -4.80 15.24
N LEU A 1036 9.28 -4.88 16.41
CA LEU A 1036 8.98 -6.14 17.11
C LEU A 1036 10.21 -6.97 17.50
N GLY A 1037 11.27 -6.31 17.95
CA GLY A 1037 12.47 -6.98 18.41
C GLY A 1037 12.55 -7.11 19.94
N GLU A 1038 13.50 -7.91 20.44
CA GLU A 1038 13.71 -8.08 21.89
C GLU A 1038 14.75 -7.13 22.50
N PHE A 1039 15.94 -7.01 21.91
CA PHE A 1039 17.06 -6.25 22.50
C PHE A 1039 17.77 -5.33 21.51
N GLY A 1040 17.98 -4.06 21.88
CA GLY A 1040 18.79 -3.05 21.16
C GLY A 1040 20.06 -3.57 20.46
N ARG A 1041 20.74 -4.56 21.06
CA ARG A 1041 21.97 -5.17 20.54
C ARG A 1041 21.79 -5.97 19.23
N ASP A 1042 20.58 -6.39 18.89
CA ASP A 1042 20.32 -7.20 17.69
C ASP A 1042 20.41 -6.36 16.41
N ALA A 1043 20.17 -5.04 16.51
CA ALA A 1043 20.36 -4.09 15.42
C ALA A 1043 21.82 -3.65 15.24
N ALA A 1044 22.68 -3.83 16.25
CA ALA A 1044 24.06 -3.35 16.20
C ALA A 1044 24.93 -4.05 15.12
N PRO A 1045 24.90 -5.38 14.96
CA PRO A 1045 25.62 -6.06 13.88
C PRO A 1045 25.18 -5.59 12.49
N ILE A 1046 23.91 -5.28 12.29
CA ILE A 1046 23.37 -4.81 11.01
C ILE A 1046 24.01 -3.47 10.63
N ALA A 1047 24.09 -2.53 11.58
CA ALA A 1047 24.71 -1.24 11.31
C ALA A 1047 26.22 -1.36 10.96
N VAL A 1048 26.95 -2.23 11.67
CA VAL A 1048 28.38 -2.44 11.40
C VAL A 1048 28.59 -3.11 10.04
N LYS A 1049 27.73 -4.05 9.62
CA LYS A 1049 27.77 -4.63 8.27
C LYS A 1049 27.58 -3.58 7.17
N ILE A 1050 26.69 -2.60 7.37
CA ILE A 1050 26.52 -1.48 6.43
C ILE A 1050 27.81 -0.65 6.33
N ILE A 1051 28.45 -0.34 7.46
CA ILE A 1051 29.72 0.39 7.50
C ILE A 1051 30.82 -0.40 6.76
N GLU A 1052 30.96 -1.69 7.04
CA GLU A 1052 31.93 -2.57 6.38
C GLU A 1052 31.70 -2.66 4.86
N MET A 1053 30.43 -2.81 4.44
CA MET A 1053 30.07 -2.83 3.02
C MET A 1053 30.39 -1.49 2.34
N TRP A 1054 30.15 -0.36 3.03
CA TRP A 1054 30.51 0.95 2.50
C TRP A 1054 32.04 1.09 2.33
N GLU A 1055 32.85 0.66 3.31
CA GLU A 1055 34.31 0.63 3.16
C GLU A 1055 34.76 -0.23 1.98
N LYS A 1056 34.11 -1.36 1.75
CA LYS A 1056 34.38 -2.24 0.60
C LYS A 1056 34.05 -1.54 -0.72
N ILE A 1057 32.86 -0.94 -0.85
CA ILE A 1057 32.44 -0.20 -2.04
C ILE A 1057 33.42 0.93 -2.34
N LYS A 1058 33.85 1.70 -1.33
CA LYS A 1058 34.86 2.75 -1.53
C LYS A 1058 36.17 2.21 -2.07
N LYS A 1059 36.69 1.13 -1.48
CA LYS A 1059 37.94 0.48 -1.93
C LYS A 1059 37.83 0.00 -3.37
N GLU A 1060 36.70 -0.60 -3.75
CA GLU A 1060 36.46 -1.10 -5.11
C GLU A 1060 36.27 0.02 -6.14
N ARG A 1061 35.62 1.12 -5.74
CA ARG A 1061 35.32 2.27 -6.61
C ARG A 1061 36.40 3.36 -6.58
N GLY A 1062 37.45 3.22 -5.76
CA GLY A 1062 38.58 4.15 -5.65
C GLY A 1062 38.24 5.50 -5.01
N LEU A 1063 37.31 5.49 -4.04
CA LEU A 1063 36.83 6.68 -3.30
C LEU A 1063 37.65 7.01 -2.05
#